data_AF-A0A4Y8QBE1-F1
#
_entry.id   AF-A0A4Y8QBE1-F1
#
_cell.length_a   1.000
_cell.length_b   1.000
_cell.length_c   1.000
_cell.angle_alpha   90.00
_cell.angle_beta   90.00
_cell.angle_gamma   90.00
#
_symmetry.space_group_name_H-M   'P 1'
#
loop_
_entity.id
_entity.type
_entity.pdbx_description
1 polymer ?
#
loop_
_entity_poly.entity_id
_entity_poly.type
_entity_poly.pdbx_seq_one_letter_code
_entity_poly.pdbx_strand_id
1 'polypeptide(L)'
;MNMYAGGRRLSKKSIKRKAATGSGLQEEVRPLAGSEPSALSAPLQLRRWQETLGNRATQQLVQRQLALPSIVAAGPSANSAGAHASKRGSGGAFRPNGGSGLVVQRVLSQFRFNEEQKTEGNANNIAIADVLIAGRTPSPFTGTMGAHSTAWVAHIDAVRRQMIGYHLDEVCSYMTDFSIKQLNSPLLRLTQYIHSDHREKLKLAGESLQLAVLQIAPFKDESNITSAQPVVAGLQKLLGSLLTFVNYLPMATVAGGDPGGNGEGPARTLLNLHETAGSAKDYIDGAKEDIVSEKMKDEPSEEKLQGYGETISSYEQLLKDVKKEDSAVDLDKQEPLKKKVQEQLRKMFAAETPGVFAQTRIGKQDAQLICEIWALGLQHYLETVKSAYPYSYTLAGWNDEKQLGKEVRLLLERQAEAYEVDNEFKLQSNKNISTYILQLLRGQQGFAKLGKEHEAPLEDVLGKQAESSAAGVGLSDFASESKGTFMSSIFLDEDGKVGDVFIQGRTPKPFSSSEGMGAHSTAWTAHVDAVRTTMSGKTVKDAGGALAKLASQALSAPAFTELYDQVGEKQAYQLENAADYLRKLLDQQIDFGNLTAALGHLEQLIYLHLNFVNLTPLSTVSGGHVPGGRNEGRHRQLLQSFEQNEPEVTMNLKSGLREAMYGLFDANAIDKFSRDEDSKGKEAENLETKKWLYSLNSLMHTLKTAYPRSYAAADFREFLLDKLNAPIEVVMGGSEYEKSDKEKDVELNELSKKKKISSLLDPSEWKLGQMVRVERPYLEHYDTGVICGRLNKESQTVKVQFINEKDKGSYQIYNIIGMESYPVDEVTPLL
;
A
#
# COMPACT_ATOMS: atom_id res chain seq x y z
N MET A 1 -14.98 -53.13 -35.77
CA MET A 1 -14.38 -54.32 -35.11
C MET A 1 -12.97 -54.52 -35.67
N ASN A 2 -11.97 -54.37 -34.77
CA ASN A 2 -10.53 -54.74 -34.74
C ASN A 2 -9.61 -54.48 -35.96
N MET A 3 -8.54 -53.65 -35.88
CA MET A 3 -7.32 -53.57 -35.00
C MET A 3 -6.19 -54.55 -35.41
N TYR A 4 -4.87 -54.31 -35.34
CA TYR A 4 -3.93 -53.17 -35.12
C TYR A 4 -2.48 -53.68 -35.39
N ALA A 5 -1.65 -52.88 -36.08
CA ALA A 5 -0.30 -52.36 -35.78
C ALA A 5 0.87 -53.20 -35.16
N GLY A 6 2.09 -52.80 -35.54
CA GLY A 6 3.38 -53.16 -34.94
C GLY A 6 4.34 -51.96 -34.81
N GLY A 7 5.43 -52.11 -34.05
CA GLY A 7 6.49 -51.11 -33.90
C GLY A 7 7.83 -51.71 -33.46
N ARG A 8 8.95 -51.11 -33.93
CA ARG A 8 10.34 -51.40 -33.50
C ARG A 8 11.16 -50.11 -33.38
N ARG A 9 12.03 -50.06 -32.35
CA ARG A 9 13.04 -49.03 -32.02
C ARG A 9 14.38 -49.28 -32.74
N LEU A 10 15.18 -48.22 -32.94
CA LEU A 10 16.63 -48.30 -33.24
C LEU A 10 17.46 -47.24 -32.48
N SER A 11 18.74 -47.56 -32.33
CA SER A 11 19.76 -47.05 -31.41
C SER A 11 20.70 -45.96 -31.97
N LYS A 12 21.37 -45.25 -31.06
CA LYS A 12 22.43 -44.24 -31.28
C LYS A 12 23.76 -44.80 -31.83
N LYS A 13 24.48 -44.00 -32.63
CA LYS A 13 25.96 -43.98 -32.71
C LYS A 13 26.51 -42.66 -33.28
N SER A 14 27.69 -42.28 -32.79
CA SER A 14 28.48 -41.04 -32.93
C SER A 14 29.29 -40.89 -34.22
N ILE A 15 29.56 -39.66 -34.71
CA ILE A 15 30.75 -39.30 -35.54
C ILE A 15 31.28 -37.88 -35.23
N LYS A 16 32.59 -37.74 -35.42
CA LYS A 16 33.61 -36.74 -35.03
C LYS A 16 33.52 -35.33 -35.65
N ARG A 17 34.14 -34.37 -34.95
CA ARG A 17 34.54 -33.01 -35.39
C ARG A 17 35.82 -33.02 -36.26
N LYS A 18 35.90 -32.09 -37.21
CA LYS A 18 37.15 -31.54 -37.80
C LYS A 18 36.96 -30.04 -38.04
N ALA A 19 37.98 -29.24 -37.74
CA ALA A 19 38.05 -27.80 -37.94
C ALA A 19 38.81 -27.47 -39.24
N ALA A 20 38.46 -26.36 -39.89
CA ALA A 20 39.30 -25.64 -40.85
C ALA A 20 38.86 -24.16 -40.95
N THR A 21 39.86 -23.30 -41.10
CA THR A 21 39.90 -21.83 -41.16
C THR A 21 39.95 -21.30 -42.60
N GLY A 22 39.60 -20.02 -42.83
CA GLY A 22 39.94 -19.20 -44.01
C GLY A 22 38.70 -18.63 -44.73
N SER A 23 38.42 -17.32 -44.66
CA SER A 23 38.98 -16.19 -45.43
C SER A 23 38.35 -16.03 -46.82
N GLY A 24 37.97 -14.79 -47.17
CA GLY A 24 37.93 -14.37 -48.58
C GLY A 24 36.68 -13.59 -49.01
N LEU A 25 36.95 -12.37 -49.47
CA LEU A 25 36.05 -11.35 -50.00
C LEU A 25 35.53 -11.63 -51.42
N GLN A 26 34.48 -10.85 -51.76
CA GLN A 26 34.20 -10.16 -53.03
C GLN A 26 33.38 -10.80 -54.16
N GLU A 27 32.40 -9.98 -54.59
CA GLU A 27 31.83 -9.78 -55.95
C GLU A 27 30.99 -10.91 -56.58
N GLU A 28 29.95 -10.68 -57.39
CA GLU A 28 29.05 -9.58 -57.74
C GLU A 28 27.99 -10.22 -58.71
N VAL A 29 26.88 -9.53 -58.99
CA VAL A 29 25.95 -9.69 -60.15
C VAL A 29 24.69 -10.60 -60.03
N ARG A 30 23.54 -9.90 -59.86
CA ARG A 30 22.15 -9.95 -60.45
C ARG A 30 21.69 -11.15 -61.37
N PRO A 31 20.40 -11.19 -61.81
CA PRO A 31 19.12 -11.40 -61.10
C PRO A 31 18.24 -12.52 -61.77
N LEU A 32 17.01 -12.69 -61.24
CA LEU A 32 15.77 -13.24 -61.86
C LEU A 32 15.23 -14.63 -61.43
N ALA A 33 13.94 -14.55 -61.07
CA ALA A 33 12.84 -15.48 -61.28
C ALA A 33 12.56 -16.62 -60.27
N GLY A 34 11.45 -16.43 -59.55
CA GLY A 34 10.37 -17.42 -59.50
C GLY A 34 10.17 -18.19 -58.20
N SER A 35 9.20 -17.76 -57.38
CA SER A 35 8.01 -18.54 -56.99
C SER A 35 7.33 -17.91 -55.76
N GLU A 36 6.12 -17.38 -55.94
CA GLU A 36 5.20 -17.07 -54.84
C GLU A 36 4.73 -18.34 -54.11
N PRO A 37 4.32 -18.20 -52.84
CA PRO A 37 3.04 -18.77 -52.46
C PRO A 37 2.11 -17.76 -51.77
N SER A 38 1.00 -17.51 -52.46
CA SER A 38 -0.37 -17.21 -51.99
C SER A 38 -0.57 -16.63 -50.58
N ALA A 39 -0.97 -15.36 -50.57
CA ALA A 39 -1.69 -14.72 -49.48
C ALA A 39 -3.07 -15.37 -49.26
N LEU A 40 -3.30 -15.91 -48.06
CA LEU A 40 -4.64 -15.97 -47.47
C LEU A 40 -4.83 -14.68 -46.66
N SER A 41 -5.93 -14.01 -46.92
CA SER A 41 -6.13 -12.59 -46.68
C SER A 41 -6.47 -12.27 -45.20
N ALA A 42 -5.85 -11.21 -44.69
CA ALA A 42 -6.09 -10.56 -43.40
C ALA A 42 -7.57 -10.26 -43.02
N PRO A 43 -8.54 -10.11 -43.94
CA PRO A 43 -9.93 -9.83 -43.58
C PRO A 43 -10.63 -10.95 -42.77
N LEU A 44 -10.17 -12.20 -42.86
CA LEU A 44 -10.76 -13.33 -42.10
C LEU A 44 -10.29 -13.38 -40.64
N GLN A 45 -9.10 -12.86 -40.33
CA GLN A 45 -8.65 -12.67 -38.95
C GLN A 45 -9.27 -11.42 -38.30
N LEU A 46 -9.46 -10.34 -39.08
CA LEU A 46 -10.14 -9.13 -38.61
C LEU A 46 -11.60 -9.39 -38.25
N ARG A 47 -12.33 -10.23 -39.02
CA ARG A 47 -13.70 -10.63 -38.69
C ARG A 47 -13.81 -11.46 -37.41
N ARG A 48 -12.89 -12.41 -37.18
CA ARG A 48 -12.85 -13.18 -35.91
C ARG A 48 -12.49 -12.29 -34.71
N TRP A 49 -11.70 -11.24 -34.92
CA TRP A 49 -11.39 -10.26 -33.87
C TRP A 49 -12.58 -9.34 -33.56
N GLN A 50 -13.29 -8.87 -34.60
CA GLN A 50 -14.49 -8.03 -34.46
C GLN A 50 -15.68 -8.80 -33.82
N GLU A 51 -15.81 -10.10 -34.06
CA GLU A 51 -16.84 -10.95 -33.44
C GLU A 51 -16.59 -11.21 -31.94
N THR A 52 -15.33 -11.09 -31.46
CA THR A 52 -14.98 -11.36 -30.06
C THR A 52 -15.09 -10.11 -29.17
N LEU A 53 -14.92 -8.91 -29.73
CA LEU A 53 -14.95 -7.64 -29.00
C LEU A 53 -16.25 -6.85 -29.18
N GLY A 54 -17.09 -7.21 -30.15
CA GLY A 54 -18.35 -6.52 -30.46
C GLY A 54 -19.58 -6.97 -29.67
N ASN A 55 -19.45 -7.82 -28.64
CA ASN A 55 -20.63 -8.26 -27.89
C ASN A 55 -21.05 -7.20 -26.87
N ARG A 56 -22.21 -6.59 -27.12
CA ARG A 56 -22.91 -5.65 -26.24
C ARG A 56 -23.04 -6.17 -24.79
N ALA A 57 -23.01 -7.49 -24.58
CA ALA A 57 -22.98 -8.12 -23.26
C ALA A 57 -21.66 -7.89 -22.49
N THR A 58 -20.51 -7.84 -23.18
CA THR A 58 -19.18 -7.60 -22.57
C THR A 58 -19.03 -6.13 -22.17
N GLN A 59 -19.49 -5.20 -23.03
CA GLN A 59 -19.53 -3.76 -22.72
C GLN A 59 -20.53 -3.44 -21.60
N GLN A 60 -21.68 -4.13 -21.54
CA GLN A 60 -22.63 -4.03 -20.42
C GLN A 60 -22.09 -4.66 -19.12
N LEU A 61 -21.19 -5.64 -19.19
CA LEU A 61 -20.52 -6.21 -18.02
C LEU A 61 -19.49 -5.23 -17.42
N VAL A 62 -18.71 -4.55 -18.27
CA VAL A 62 -17.73 -3.53 -17.86
C VAL A 62 -18.43 -2.27 -17.33
N GLN A 63 -19.52 -1.81 -17.96
CA GLN A 63 -20.34 -0.70 -17.43
C GLN A 63 -21.06 -1.05 -16.10
N ARG A 64 -21.40 -2.32 -15.86
CA ARG A 64 -21.94 -2.77 -14.55
C ARG A 64 -20.85 -2.95 -13.48
N GLN A 65 -19.59 -3.16 -13.86
CA GLN A 65 -18.46 -3.26 -12.92
C GLN A 65 -17.97 -1.91 -12.39
N LEU A 66 -18.29 -0.79 -13.09
CA LEU A 66 -17.93 0.57 -12.66
C LEU A 66 -19.06 1.30 -11.91
N ALA A 67 -20.28 0.75 -11.86
CA ALA A 67 -21.39 1.32 -11.11
C ALA A 67 -21.56 0.62 -9.76
N LEU A 68 -21.10 1.25 -8.67
CA LEU A 68 -21.51 0.87 -7.32
C LEU A 68 -23.02 1.12 -7.14
N PRO A 69 -23.74 0.28 -6.37
CA PRO A 69 -25.17 0.48 -6.12
C PRO A 69 -25.40 1.77 -5.34
N SER A 70 -26.25 2.63 -5.90
CA SER A 70 -26.73 3.88 -5.32
C SER A 70 -27.58 3.60 -4.07
N ILE A 71 -27.04 3.91 -2.89
CA ILE A 71 -27.80 3.92 -1.65
C ILE A 71 -28.51 5.27 -1.52
N VAL A 72 -29.84 5.22 -1.54
CA VAL A 72 -30.74 6.35 -1.24
C VAL A 72 -30.59 6.70 0.25
N ALA A 73 -30.12 7.92 0.55
CA ALA A 73 -30.08 8.45 1.91
C ALA A 73 -31.39 9.19 2.23
N ALA A 74 -32.11 8.73 3.26
CA ALA A 74 -33.17 9.49 3.91
C ALA A 74 -32.62 10.12 5.20
N GLY A 75 -32.79 11.44 5.35
CA GLY A 75 -32.64 12.16 6.63
C GLY A 75 -33.85 11.93 7.56
N PRO A 76 -33.89 12.49 8.80
CA PRO A 76 -33.57 13.89 9.06
C PRO A 76 -32.78 14.21 10.36
N SER A 77 -32.54 15.51 10.54
CA SER A 77 -31.76 16.26 11.54
C SER A 77 -32.25 16.20 13.01
N ALA A 78 -31.35 16.47 13.97
CA ALA A 78 -31.37 17.67 14.83
C ALA A 78 -30.25 17.71 15.90
N ASN A 79 -29.59 18.87 16.00
CA ASN A 79 -29.05 19.58 17.18
C ASN A 79 -28.47 18.81 18.39
N SER A 80 -27.20 19.09 18.72
CA SER A 80 -26.87 19.78 19.99
C SER A 80 -25.42 20.26 20.02
N ALA A 81 -25.26 21.50 20.49
CA ALA A 81 -24.00 22.16 20.80
C ALA A 81 -23.48 21.71 22.18
N GLY A 82 -22.16 21.77 22.38
CA GLY A 82 -21.57 21.59 23.70
C GLY A 82 -20.06 21.60 23.70
N ALA A 83 -19.48 22.77 23.91
CA ALA A 83 -18.06 22.97 24.19
C ALA A 83 -17.64 22.30 25.51
N HIS A 84 -16.38 21.84 25.62
CA HIS A 84 -15.50 22.19 26.74
C HIS A 84 -14.06 21.73 26.49
N ALA A 85 -13.17 22.72 26.40
CA ALA A 85 -11.74 22.54 26.54
C ALA A 85 -11.39 22.21 28.00
N SER A 86 -10.47 21.28 28.22
CA SER A 86 -9.63 21.31 29.40
C SER A 86 -8.20 20.89 29.05
N LYS A 87 -7.30 21.87 29.16
CA LYS A 87 -5.86 21.67 29.34
C LYS A 87 -5.65 21.08 30.73
N ARG A 88 -4.83 20.03 30.84
CA ARG A 88 -3.98 19.80 32.02
C ARG A 88 -2.73 19.06 31.59
N GLY A 89 -1.59 19.70 31.83
CA GLY A 89 -0.28 19.09 31.74
C GLY A 89 0.03 18.24 32.96
N SER A 90 0.90 17.27 32.75
CA SER A 90 1.72 16.67 33.79
C SER A 90 2.95 16.08 33.11
N GLY A 91 4.13 16.50 33.55
CA GLY A 91 5.41 16.06 33.04
C GLY A 91 5.60 14.55 33.15
N GLY A 92 6.19 13.97 32.11
CA GLY A 92 6.61 12.58 32.05
C GLY A 92 8.03 12.53 31.51
N ALA A 93 8.91 11.90 32.27
CA ALA A 93 10.34 11.78 32.01
C ALA A 93 10.68 11.27 30.60
N PHE A 94 11.70 11.90 30.02
CA PHE A 94 12.38 11.49 28.79
C PHE A 94 12.85 10.03 28.90
N ARG A 95 12.26 9.14 28.10
CA ARG A 95 12.73 7.75 27.92
C ARG A 95 13.47 7.64 26.58
N PRO A 96 14.59 6.89 26.52
CA PRO A 96 15.43 6.86 25.33
C PRO A 96 14.80 6.05 24.18
N ASN A 97 14.86 6.61 22.98
CA ASN A 97 14.83 6.02 21.64
C ASN A 97 14.22 4.62 21.50
N GLY A 98 12.92 4.59 21.19
CA GLY A 98 12.35 3.50 20.40
C GLY A 98 12.87 3.63 18.97
N GLY A 99 13.75 2.72 18.55
CA GLY A 99 14.28 2.69 17.18
C GLY A 99 13.12 2.59 16.19
N SER A 100 13.03 3.55 15.27
CA SER A 100 12.06 3.46 14.19
C SER A 100 12.46 2.27 13.32
N GLY A 101 11.71 1.17 13.41
CA GLY A 101 11.91 0.00 12.57
C GLY A 101 12.02 0.41 11.10
N LEU A 102 13.01 -0.12 10.41
CA LEU A 102 13.23 0.11 8.98
C LEU A 102 12.03 -0.41 8.19
N VAL A 103 11.04 0.44 7.94
CA VAL A 103 10.12 0.29 6.80
C VAL A 103 10.97 -0.06 5.59
N VAL A 104 10.51 -0.96 4.69
CA VAL A 104 11.23 -1.24 3.43
C VAL A 104 11.60 0.11 2.81
N GLN A 105 12.89 0.44 2.91
CA GLN A 105 13.43 1.76 2.61
C GLN A 105 13.72 1.83 1.11
N ARG A 106 12.72 1.45 0.32
CA ARG A 106 12.75 1.54 -1.12
C ARG A 106 11.51 2.29 -1.60
N VAL A 107 11.74 3.22 -2.51
CA VAL A 107 10.68 3.82 -3.31
C VAL A 107 10.26 2.81 -4.37
N LEU A 108 8.97 2.54 -4.42
CA LEU A 108 8.37 1.66 -5.40
C LEU A 108 7.38 2.48 -6.23
N SER A 109 7.30 2.20 -7.52
CA SER A 109 6.37 2.89 -8.40
C SER A 109 5.68 1.95 -9.38
N GLN A 110 4.38 2.15 -9.61
CA GLN A 110 3.57 1.42 -10.58
C GLN A 110 3.03 2.41 -11.60
N PHE A 111 3.23 2.13 -12.89
CA PHE A 111 2.72 2.94 -13.98
C PHE A 111 1.43 2.31 -14.52
N ARG A 112 0.42 3.13 -14.75
CA ARG A 112 -0.83 2.77 -15.42
C ARG A 112 -0.89 3.52 -16.74
N PHE A 113 -1.32 2.85 -17.80
CA PHE A 113 -1.34 3.40 -19.14
C PHE A 113 -2.75 3.68 -19.62
N ASN A 114 -2.89 4.69 -20.48
CA ASN A 114 -4.08 4.90 -21.28
C ASN A 114 -3.88 4.24 -22.65
N GLU A 115 -4.33 3.00 -22.79
CA GLU A 115 -4.15 2.20 -24.02
C GLU A 115 -4.83 2.81 -25.26
N GLU A 116 -5.76 3.75 -25.06
CA GLU A 116 -6.44 4.49 -26.12
C GLU A 116 -5.60 5.69 -26.62
N GLN A 117 -4.60 6.12 -25.85
CA GLN A 117 -3.72 7.24 -26.16
C GLN A 117 -2.31 6.72 -26.48
N LYS A 118 -2.14 6.29 -27.72
CA LYS A 118 -0.86 5.88 -28.31
C LYS A 118 -0.51 6.84 -29.43
N THR A 119 0.77 7.14 -29.60
CA THR A 119 1.20 7.91 -30.76
C THR A 119 1.01 7.11 -32.06
N GLU A 120 0.68 7.79 -33.16
CA GLU A 120 0.56 7.14 -34.48
C GLU A 120 1.90 6.57 -34.97
N GLY A 121 3.01 7.21 -34.58
CA GLY A 121 4.37 6.82 -34.95
C GLY A 121 4.89 5.57 -34.23
N ASN A 122 4.41 5.31 -33.00
CA ASN A 122 4.88 4.20 -32.18
C ASN A 122 3.83 3.75 -31.16
N ALA A 123 3.17 2.62 -31.43
CA ALA A 123 2.17 2.05 -30.53
C ALA A 123 2.70 1.65 -29.12
N ASN A 124 4.02 1.61 -28.93
CA ASN A 124 4.64 1.40 -27.62
C ASN A 124 4.86 2.70 -26.84
N ASN A 125 4.73 3.86 -27.48
CA ASN A 125 4.76 5.15 -26.82
C ASN A 125 3.34 5.50 -26.36
N ILE A 126 3.01 5.01 -25.17
CA ILE A 126 1.66 5.05 -24.60
C ILE A 126 1.59 6.14 -23.53
N ALA A 127 0.50 6.90 -23.48
CA ALA A 127 0.29 7.90 -22.43
C ALA A 127 0.12 7.25 -21.05
N ILE A 128 0.67 7.89 -20.03
CA ILE A 128 0.55 7.46 -18.64
C ILE A 128 -0.78 7.98 -18.06
N ALA A 129 -1.65 7.07 -17.64
CA ALA A 129 -2.91 7.38 -16.99
C ALA A 129 -2.74 7.70 -15.49
N ASP A 130 -1.81 7.02 -14.81
CA ASP A 130 -1.50 7.29 -13.40
C ASP A 130 -0.11 6.72 -13.05
N VAL A 131 0.50 7.26 -11.99
CA VAL A 131 1.69 6.69 -11.38
C VAL A 131 1.48 6.57 -9.87
N LEU A 132 1.47 5.35 -9.36
CA LEU A 132 1.43 5.11 -7.92
C LEU A 132 2.84 5.08 -7.40
N ILE A 133 3.15 5.87 -6.38
CA ILE A 133 4.46 5.87 -5.71
C ILE A 133 4.24 5.52 -4.25
N ALA A 134 4.92 4.48 -3.79
CA ALA A 134 4.84 3.97 -2.42
C ALA A 134 6.24 3.80 -1.81
N GLY A 135 6.24 3.58 -0.50
CA GLY A 135 7.47 3.37 0.27
C GLY A 135 8.16 4.68 0.69
N ARG A 136 9.35 4.51 1.26
CA ARG A 136 10.22 5.60 1.73
C ARG A 136 11.63 5.31 1.25
N THR A 137 12.41 6.34 1.02
CA THR A 137 13.83 6.18 0.71
C THR A 137 14.62 5.80 1.96
N PRO A 138 15.85 5.29 1.82
CA PRO A 138 16.69 5.06 2.97
C PRO A 138 16.90 6.33 3.78
N SER A 139 16.94 6.22 5.11
CA SER A 139 17.13 7.39 5.96
C SER A 139 18.54 7.98 5.79
N PRO A 140 18.69 9.32 5.74
CA PRO A 140 20.02 9.94 5.82
C PRO A 140 20.67 9.64 7.17
N PHE A 141 19.88 9.37 8.21
CA PHE A 141 20.32 9.16 9.58
C PHE A 141 20.20 7.70 10.02
N THR A 142 20.94 7.33 11.08
CA THR A 142 20.85 6.01 11.68
C THR A 142 19.65 5.93 12.62
N GLY A 143 18.61 5.18 12.26
CA GLY A 143 17.53 4.78 13.18
C GLY A 143 16.36 5.75 13.36
N THR A 144 16.29 6.86 12.61
CA THR A 144 15.10 7.74 12.49
C THR A 144 15.02 8.29 11.07
N MET A 145 13.82 8.65 10.57
CA MET A 145 13.68 9.33 9.27
C MET A 145 14.04 10.82 9.33
N GLY A 146 14.16 11.41 10.52
CA GLY A 146 14.25 12.86 10.71
C GLY A 146 12.94 13.59 10.41
N ALA A 147 12.96 14.91 10.50
CA ALA A 147 11.88 15.79 10.08
C ALA A 147 12.18 16.32 8.67
N HIS A 148 11.22 16.25 7.76
CA HIS A 148 11.39 16.78 6.41
C HIS A 148 11.02 18.26 6.37
N SER A 149 11.84 19.10 5.74
CA SER A 149 11.50 20.52 5.58
C SER A 149 10.26 20.72 4.71
N THR A 150 10.08 19.84 3.73
CA THR A 150 8.93 19.77 2.85
C THR A 150 8.27 18.42 3.03
N ALA A 151 6.95 18.41 3.20
CA ALA A 151 6.17 17.19 3.33
C ALA A 151 6.55 16.18 2.24
N TRP A 152 6.88 14.95 2.61
CA TRP A 152 7.34 13.93 1.66
C TRP A 152 6.32 13.67 0.54
N VAL A 153 5.04 13.76 0.89
CA VAL A 153 3.94 13.61 -0.07
C VAL A 153 3.95 14.70 -1.14
N ALA A 154 4.44 15.90 -0.85
CA ALA A 154 4.57 16.97 -1.85
C ALA A 154 5.68 16.64 -2.88
N HIS A 155 6.79 16.02 -2.46
CA HIS A 155 7.80 15.53 -3.41
C HIS A 155 7.26 14.43 -4.32
N ILE A 156 6.50 13.48 -3.75
CA ILE A 156 5.81 12.44 -4.53
C ILE A 156 4.85 13.08 -5.54
N ASP A 157 4.00 13.98 -5.08
CA ASP A 157 2.97 14.62 -5.90
C ASP A 157 3.59 15.51 -7.00
N ALA A 158 4.70 16.21 -6.70
CA ALA A 158 5.46 17.01 -7.67
C ALA A 158 5.98 16.17 -8.83
N VAL A 159 6.46 14.95 -8.56
CA VAL A 159 6.95 14.06 -9.61
C VAL A 159 5.80 13.39 -10.35
N ARG A 160 4.81 12.87 -9.61
CA ARG A 160 3.66 12.14 -10.16
C ARG A 160 2.87 12.96 -11.18
N ARG A 161 2.49 14.20 -10.85
CA ARG A 161 1.64 15.03 -11.73
C ARG A 161 2.27 15.41 -13.05
N GLN A 162 3.60 15.36 -13.13
CA GLN A 162 4.36 15.71 -14.31
C GLN A 162 4.49 14.53 -15.28
N MET A 163 3.99 13.35 -14.89
CA MET A 163 3.95 12.16 -15.72
C MET A 163 2.54 11.86 -16.25
N ILE A 164 1.50 12.26 -15.53
CA ILE A 164 0.12 11.91 -15.87
C ILE A 164 -0.33 12.70 -17.11
N GLY A 165 -0.87 11.97 -18.10
CA GLY A 165 -1.34 12.52 -19.37
C GLY A 165 -0.27 12.61 -20.45
N TYR A 166 1.00 12.34 -20.13
CA TYR A 166 2.12 12.43 -21.05
C TYR A 166 2.51 11.05 -21.62
N HIS A 167 3.02 11.03 -22.84
CA HIS A 167 3.61 9.84 -23.45
C HIS A 167 4.98 9.52 -22.84
N LEU A 168 5.44 8.30 -23.04
CA LEU A 168 6.67 7.80 -22.39
C LEU A 168 7.90 8.62 -22.75
N ASP A 169 8.05 9.05 -24.00
CA ASP A 169 9.17 9.88 -24.45
C ASP A 169 9.16 11.28 -23.82
N GLU A 170 7.98 11.90 -23.77
CA GLU A 170 7.75 13.19 -23.10
C GLU A 170 8.11 13.10 -21.61
N VAL A 171 7.65 12.04 -20.94
CA VAL A 171 7.98 11.77 -19.53
C VAL A 171 9.47 11.50 -19.35
N CYS A 172 10.11 10.73 -20.23
CA CYS A 172 11.56 10.53 -20.19
C CYS A 172 12.31 11.86 -20.33
N SER A 173 11.83 12.74 -21.22
CA SER A 173 12.40 14.06 -21.43
C SER A 173 12.31 14.92 -20.18
N TYR A 174 11.10 15.05 -19.65
CA TYR A 174 10.83 15.82 -18.44
C TYR A 174 11.61 15.30 -17.23
N MET A 175 11.55 13.99 -16.96
CA MET A 175 12.17 13.40 -15.78
C MET A 175 13.69 13.48 -15.81
N THR A 176 14.30 13.40 -17.00
CA THR A 176 15.73 13.65 -17.20
C THR A 176 16.06 15.09 -16.78
N ASP A 177 15.33 16.07 -17.30
CA ASP A 177 15.61 17.49 -17.06
C ASP A 177 15.33 17.89 -15.60
N PHE A 178 14.24 17.38 -15.02
CA PHE A 178 13.91 17.55 -13.61
C PHE A 178 14.99 16.94 -12.69
N SER A 179 15.50 15.75 -13.03
CA SER A 179 16.57 15.10 -12.27
C SER A 179 17.89 15.87 -12.36
N ILE A 180 18.24 16.38 -13.54
CA ILE A 180 19.41 17.26 -13.72
C ILE A 180 19.24 18.54 -12.90
N LYS A 181 18.03 19.12 -12.85
CA LYS A 181 17.75 20.28 -12.00
C LYS A 181 17.97 19.95 -10.52
N GLN A 182 17.51 18.80 -10.03
CA GLN A 182 17.76 18.38 -8.65
C GLN A 182 19.25 18.14 -8.36
N LEU A 183 20.00 17.51 -9.28
CA LEU A 183 21.46 17.37 -9.18
C LEU A 183 22.19 18.72 -9.06
N ASN A 184 21.55 19.81 -9.48
CA ASN A 184 22.03 21.19 -9.34
C ASN A 184 21.27 21.98 -8.25
N SER A 185 20.65 21.28 -7.29
CA SER A 185 19.84 21.92 -6.25
C SER A 185 20.65 22.94 -5.44
N PRO A 186 20.09 24.14 -5.17
CA PRO A 186 20.72 25.14 -4.29
C PRO A 186 21.06 24.61 -2.89
N LEU A 187 20.36 23.58 -2.41
CA LEU A 187 20.61 22.96 -1.12
C LEU A 187 22.00 22.30 -1.03
N LEU A 188 22.61 21.91 -2.16
CA LEU A 188 23.96 21.33 -2.18
C LEU A 188 25.03 22.29 -1.64
N ARG A 189 24.76 23.60 -1.61
CA ARG A 189 25.64 24.61 -1.00
C ARG A 189 25.82 24.42 0.51
N LEU A 190 24.89 23.71 1.14
CA LEU A 190 24.95 23.38 2.57
C LEU A 190 25.67 22.05 2.86
N THR A 191 26.21 21.37 1.84
CA THR A 191 26.86 20.05 1.99
C THR A 191 28.02 20.08 2.99
N GLN A 192 28.75 21.19 3.08
CA GLN A 192 29.86 21.33 4.04
C GLN A 192 29.41 21.27 5.51
N TYR A 193 28.13 21.49 5.81
CA TYR A 193 27.58 21.51 7.17
C TYR A 193 26.96 20.19 7.62
N ILE A 194 26.73 19.22 6.73
CA ILE A 194 26.23 17.89 7.11
C ILE A 194 27.38 16.94 7.52
N HIS A 195 27.07 15.89 8.29
CA HIS A 195 28.08 14.90 8.73
C HIS A 195 28.73 14.19 7.54
N SER A 196 29.96 13.69 7.72
CA SER A 196 30.68 12.91 6.72
C SER A 196 29.87 11.75 6.15
N ASP A 197 29.17 11.01 7.02
CA ASP A 197 28.43 9.81 6.63
C ASP A 197 27.21 10.17 5.77
N HIS A 198 26.56 11.30 6.07
CA HIS A 198 25.48 11.84 5.25
C HIS A 198 26.03 12.40 3.93
N ARG A 199 27.20 13.05 3.91
CA ARG A 199 27.83 13.49 2.65
C ARG A 199 28.13 12.32 1.71
N GLU A 200 28.65 11.22 2.23
CA GLU A 200 28.95 10.05 1.41
C GLU A 200 27.66 9.44 0.84
N LYS A 201 26.62 9.29 1.68
CA LYS A 201 25.28 8.87 1.23
C LYS A 201 24.72 9.78 0.12
N LEU A 202 24.81 11.10 0.28
CA LEU A 202 24.37 12.08 -0.71
C LEU A 202 25.15 11.95 -2.03
N LYS A 203 26.48 11.80 -1.95
CA LYS A 203 27.35 11.59 -3.12
C LYS A 203 26.95 10.33 -3.88
N LEU A 204 26.82 9.19 -3.20
CA LEU A 204 26.41 7.92 -3.81
C LEU A 204 25.00 8.00 -4.43
N ALA A 205 24.07 8.68 -3.76
CA ALA A 205 22.74 8.92 -4.32
C ALA A 205 22.79 9.81 -5.58
N GLY A 206 23.68 10.80 -5.63
CA GLY A 206 23.90 11.65 -6.80
C GLY A 206 24.48 10.87 -7.98
N GLU A 207 25.48 10.02 -7.73
CA GLU A 207 26.03 9.11 -8.74
C GLU A 207 24.97 8.13 -9.27
N SER A 208 24.15 7.55 -8.38
CA SER A 208 23.04 6.68 -8.76
C SER A 208 22.00 7.41 -9.61
N LEU A 209 21.63 8.64 -9.23
CA LEU A 209 20.69 9.47 -10.00
C LEU A 209 21.25 9.79 -11.39
N GLN A 210 22.53 10.17 -11.49
CA GLN A 210 23.16 10.45 -12.77
C GLN A 210 23.19 9.22 -13.69
N LEU A 211 23.49 8.04 -13.14
CA LEU A 211 23.44 6.78 -13.91
C LEU A 211 22.02 6.47 -14.39
N ALA A 212 21.00 6.67 -13.56
CA ALA A 212 19.61 6.44 -13.94
C ALA A 212 19.15 7.43 -15.04
N VAL A 213 19.60 8.69 -14.98
CA VAL A 213 19.36 9.70 -16.04
C VAL A 213 19.96 9.23 -17.37
N LEU A 214 21.20 8.75 -17.38
CA LEU A 214 21.85 8.24 -18.60
C LEU A 214 21.14 7.00 -19.19
N GLN A 215 20.52 6.17 -18.34
CA GLN A 215 19.77 5.00 -18.78
C GLN A 215 18.44 5.38 -19.46
N ILE A 216 17.82 6.49 -19.06
CA ILE A 216 16.54 6.95 -19.60
C ILE A 216 16.70 7.92 -20.78
N ALA A 217 17.80 8.66 -20.85
CA ALA A 217 18.04 9.65 -21.89
C ALA A 217 17.82 9.17 -23.34
N PRO A 218 18.15 7.92 -23.74
CA PRO A 218 17.87 7.43 -25.09
C PRO A 218 16.36 7.40 -25.43
N PHE A 219 15.50 7.21 -24.45
CA PHE A 219 14.04 7.13 -24.63
C PHE A 219 13.37 8.52 -24.72
N LYS A 220 14.14 9.62 -24.67
CA LYS A 220 13.64 10.96 -25.03
C LYS A 220 13.24 11.07 -26.51
N ASP A 221 13.70 10.12 -27.33
CA ASP A 221 13.30 9.96 -28.72
C ASP A 221 12.34 8.77 -28.82
N GLU A 222 11.10 9.04 -29.26
CA GLU A 222 10.04 8.06 -29.46
C GLU A 222 10.51 6.84 -30.28
N SER A 223 11.39 7.02 -31.27
CA SER A 223 11.86 5.93 -32.14
C SER A 223 12.68 4.86 -31.41
N ASN A 224 13.21 5.17 -30.21
CA ASN A 224 13.95 4.23 -29.39
C ASN A 224 13.05 3.37 -28.48
N ILE A 225 11.75 3.66 -28.41
CA ILE A 225 10.78 2.94 -27.58
C ILE A 225 10.27 1.71 -28.33
N THR A 226 11.08 0.66 -28.39
CA THR A 226 10.67 -0.61 -29.04
C THR A 226 9.68 -1.43 -28.22
N SER A 227 9.57 -1.15 -26.93
CA SER A 227 8.61 -1.71 -25.97
C SER A 227 8.48 -0.76 -24.78
N ALA A 228 7.28 -0.66 -24.20
CA ALA A 228 7.06 0.16 -22.99
C ALA A 228 7.81 -0.39 -21.77
N GLN A 229 7.98 -1.71 -21.65
CA GLN A 229 8.42 -2.34 -20.40
C GLN A 229 9.86 -1.94 -19.97
N PRO A 230 10.88 -1.92 -20.85
CA PRO A 230 12.21 -1.45 -20.49
C PRO A 230 12.24 0.03 -20.08
N VAL A 231 11.42 0.87 -20.73
CA VAL A 231 11.31 2.30 -20.42
C VAL A 231 10.73 2.48 -19.02
N VAL A 232 9.65 1.77 -18.71
CA VAL A 232 9.00 1.78 -17.40
C VAL A 232 9.95 1.33 -16.30
N ALA A 233 10.71 0.24 -16.51
CA ALA A 233 11.71 -0.22 -15.55
C ALA A 233 12.80 0.85 -15.30
N GLY A 234 13.25 1.52 -16.37
CA GLY A 234 14.18 2.64 -16.24
C GLY A 234 13.58 3.83 -15.48
N LEU A 235 12.31 4.17 -15.72
CA LEU A 235 11.62 5.26 -15.04
C LEU A 235 11.43 4.95 -13.55
N GLN A 236 11.06 3.71 -13.20
CA GLN A 236 10.97 3.27 -11.81
C GLN A 236 12.31 3.43 -11.08
N LYS A 237 13.42 3.05 -11.72
CA LYS A 237 14.77 3.22 -11.16
C LYS A 237 15.18 4.69 -11.03
N LEU A 238 14.83 5.51 -12.03
CA LEU A 238 15.05 6.95 -12.00
C LEU A 238 14.27 7.61 -10.85
N LEU A 239 12.99 7.28 -10.68
CA LEU A 239 12.16 7.75 -9.57
C LEU A 239 12.75 7.39 -8.21
N GLY A 240 13.17 6.14 -8.05
CA GLY A 240 13.80 5.68 -6.80
C GLY A 240 15.10 6.41 -6.50
N SER A 241 15.95 6.63 -7.50
CA SER A 241 17.21 7.36 -7.36
C SER A 241 16.98 8.85 -7.07
N LEU A 242 16.04 9.47 -7.78
CA LEU A 242 15.69 10.89 -7.64
C LEU A 242 15.16 11.20 -6.25
N LEU A 243 14.17 10.44 -5.79
CA LEU A 243 13.57 10.64 -4.48
C LEU A 243 14.58 10.35 -3.36
N THR A 244 15.48 9.38 -3.55
CA THR A 244 16.56 9.10 -2.58
C THR A 244 17.54 10.27 -2.50
N PHE A 245 17.95 10.81 -3.65
CA PHE A 245 18.82 11.97 -3.70
C PHE A 245 18.18 13.20 -3.05
N VAL A 246 16.91 13.50 -3.36
CA VAL A 246 16.15 14.60 -2.74
C VAL A 246 16.09 14.44 -1.22
N ASN A 247 15.84 13.23 -0.72
CA ASN A 247 15.82 12.96 0.73
C ASN A 247 17.18 13.20 1.41
N TYR A 248 18.27 13.10 0.64
CA TYR A 248 19.63 13.31 1.14
C TYR A 248 20.14 14.73 0.94
N LEU A 249 19.42 15.59 0.22
CA LEU A 249 19.80 17.00 0.11
C LEU A 249 19.90 17.62 1.51
N PRO A 250 20.92 18.45 1.77
CA PRO A 250 21.01 19.17 3.04
C PRO A 250 19.72 19.93 3.33
N MET A 251 19.28 19.94 4.59
CA MET A 251 18.06 20.61 5.06
C MET A 251 16.74 19.98 4.58
N ALA A 252 16.71 19.23 3.46
CA ALA A 252 15.50 18.51 3.03
C ALA A 252 14.97 17.55 4.11
N THR A 253 15.90 16.97 4.88
CA THR A 253 15.62 16.17 6.07
C THR A 253 16.62 16.53 7.18
N VAL A 254 16.12 16.77 8.39
CA VAL A 254 16.95 17.20 9.54
C VAL A 254 16.82 16.24 10.71
N ALA A 255 17.94 16.00 11.40
CA ALA A 255 17.96 15.25 12.64
C ALA A 255 17.54 16.17 13.79
N GLY A 256 16.56 15.75 14.61
CA GLY A 256 16.13 16.48 15.81
C GLY A 256 14.90 17.39 15.66
N GLY A 257 14.30 17.49 14.46
CA GLY A 257 13.00 18.14 14.30
C GLY A 257 11.83 17.20 14.69
N ASP A 258 10.60 17.69 14.58
CA ASP A 258 9.39 16.90 14.88
C ASP A 258 9.10 15.85 13.79
N PRO A 259 9.24 14.55 14.07
CA PRO A 259 8.86 13.51 13.10
C PRO A 259 7.35 13.25 13.06
N GLY A 260 6.56 13.86 13.95
CA GLY A 260 5.12 13.62 14.12
C GLY A 260 4.23 14.04 12.96
N GLY A 261 4.77 14.83 12.02
CA GLY A 261 4.07 15.33 10.84
C GLY A 261 3.10 16.47 11.16
N ASN A 262 3.05 17.49 10.30
CA ASN A 262 2.31 18.72 10.55
C ASN A 262 0.85 18.68 10.06
N GLY A 263 0.22 17.50 10.10
CA GLY A 263 -1.11 17.28 9.49
C GLY A 263 -1.08 17.25 7.95
N GLU A 264 0.04 16.79 7.39
CA GLU A 264 0.30 16.72 5.95
C GLU A 264 -0.73 15.85 5.19
N GLY A 265 -1.18 14.74 5.78
CA GLY A 265 -2.16 13.84 5.15
C GLY A 265 -3.49 14.54 4.83
N PRO A 266 -4.20 15.09 5.84
CA PRO A 266 -5.41 15.87 5.61
C PRO A 266 -5.18 17.10 4.70
N ALA A 267 -4.03 17.77 4.82
CA ALA A 267 -3.68 18.88 3.95
C ALA A 267 -3.57 18.45 2.48
N ARG A 268 -2.91 17.31 2.21
CA ARG A 268 -2.74 16.73 0.88
C ARG A 268 -4.09 16.38 0.26
N THR A 269 -4.98 15.76 1.03
CA THR A 269 -6.34 15.41 0.55
C THR A 269 -7.06 16.64 0.01
N LEU A 270 -7.06 17.75 0.76
CA LEU A 270 -7.71 18.97 0.31
C LEU A 270 -7.04 19.59 -0.92
N LEU A 271 -5.70 19.65 -0.93
CA LEU A 271 -4.96 20.18 -2.06
C LEU A 271 -5.23 19.35 -3.32
N ASN A 272 -5.21 18.01 -3.23
CA ASN A 272 -5.53 17.11 -4.33
C ASN A 272 -6.96 17.31 -4.86
N LEU A 273 -7.95 17.47 -3.96
CA LEU A 273 -9.33 17.79 -4.36
C LEU A 273 -9.40 19.11 -5.13
N HIS A 274 -8.66 20.13 -4.69
CA HIS A 274 -8.60 21.41 -5.40
C HIS A 274 -7.88 21.32 -6.75
N GLU A 275 -6.73 20.63 -6.83
CA GLU A 275 -6.02 20.39 -8.10
C GLU A 275 -6.94 19.67 -9.10
N THR A 276 -7.70 18.69 -8.62
CA THR A 276 -8.70 17.97 -9.41
C THR A 276 -9.76 18.90 -9.94
N ALA A 277 -10.36 19.70 -9.05
CA ALA A 277 -11.43 20.60 -9.44
C ALA A 277 -10.94 21.67 -10.43
N GLY A 278 -9.71 22.17 -10.24
CA GLY A 278 -9.04 23.09 -11.16
C GLY A 278 -8.80 22.46 -12.54
N SER A 279 -8.17 21.30 -12.58
CA SER A 279 -7.87 20.56 -13.82
C SER A 279 -9.14 20.19 -14.59
N ALA A 280 -10.17 19.70 -13.89
CA ALA A 280 -11.48 19.39 -14.46
C ALA A 280 -12.14 20.63 -15.08
N LYS A 281 -12.05 21.78 -14.40
CA LYS A 281 -12.61 23.04 -14.89
C LYS A 281 -11.89 23.53 -16.14
N ASP A 282 -10.56 23.56 -16.13
CA ASP A 282 -9.76 23.97 -17.28
C ASP A 282 -10.04 23.08 -18.50
N TYR A 283 -10.18 21.76 -18.29
CA TYR A 283 -10.58 20.85 -19.36
C TYR A 283 -11.97 21.17 -19.91
N ILE A 284 -12.97 21.38 -19.04
CA ILE A 284 -14.33 21.72 -19.46
C ILE A 284 -14.33 23.01 -20.27
N ASP A 285 -13.61 24.04 -19.80
CA ASP A 285 -13.57 25.34 -20.44
C ASP A 285 -12.86 25.25 -21.81
N GLY A 286 -11.71 24.57 -21.89
CA GLY A 286 -11.02 24.30 -23.15
C GLY A 286 -11.83 23.45 -24.13
N ALA A 287 -12.47 22.38 -23.67
CA ALA A 287 -13.32 21.53 -24.50
C ALA A 287 -14.55 22.29 -25.03
N LYS A 288 -15.11 23.23 -24.27
CA LYS A 288 -16.20 24.10 -24.74
C LYS A 288 -15.73 25.05 -25.84
N GLU A 289 -14.54 25.63 -25.70
CA GLU A 289 -13.92 26.46 -26.74
C GLU A 289 -13.64 25.64 -28.01
N ASP A 290 -13.10 24.43 -27.87
CA ASP A 290 -12.87 23.50 -28.96
C ASP A 290 -14.17 23.14 -29.68
N ILE A 291 -15.24 22.80 -28.95
CA ILE A 291 -16.57 22.52 -29.52
C ILE A 291 -17.07 23.72 -30.34
N VAL A 292 -16.90 24.95 -29.84
CA VAL A 292 -17.31 26.16 -30.57
C VAL A 292 -16.48 26.30 -31.84
N SER A 293 -15.17 26.10 -31.77
CA SER A 293 -14.28 26.19 -32.93
C SER A 293 -14.58 25.11 -33.98
N GLU A 294 -14.86 23.87 -33.54
CA GLU A 294 -15.16 22.74 -34.42
C GLU A 294 -16.51 22.93 -35.10
N LYS A 295 -17.51 23.45 -34.39
CA LYS A 295 -18.83 23.83 -34.96
C LYS A 295 -18.76 24.94 -35.99
N MET A 296 -17.70 25.74 -35.98
CA MET A 296 -17.46 26.78 -36.99
C MET A 296 -16.78 26.25 -38.26
N LYS A 297 -16.36 24.98 -38.29
CA LYS A 297 -15.83 24.33 -39.50
C LYS A 297 -16.97 23.90 -40.42
N ASP A 298 -16.70 23.85 -41.72
CA ASP A 298 -17.68 23.52 -42.75
C ASP A 298 -18.25 22.08 -42.61
N GLU A 299 -17.48 21.16 -42.01
CA GLU A 299 -17.89 19.79 -41.70
C GLU A 299 -17.39 19.40 -40.28
N PRO A 300 -18.19 19.63 -39.22
CA PRO A 300 -17.80 19.27 -37.87
C PRO A 300 -17.79 17.75 -37.68
N SER A 301 -16.78 17.22 -37.00
CA SER A 301 -16.75 15.81 -36.62
C SER A 301 -17.73 15.51 -35.48
N GLU A 302 -18.88 14.89 -35.80
CA GLU A 302 -19.90 14.51 -34.80
C GLU A 302 -19.34 13.60 -33.70
N GLU A 303 -18.44 12.67 -34.06
CA GLU A 303 -17.78 11.76 -33.11
C GLU A 303 -16.90 12.50 -32.09
N LYS A 304 -16.10 13.48 -32.55
CA LYS A 304 -15.31 14.33 -31.64
C LYS A 304 -16.21 15.16 -30.73
N LEU A 305 -17.25 15.78 -31.29
CA LEU A 305 -18.22 16.56 -30.52
C LEU A 305 -18.93 15.72 -29.45
N GLN A 306 -19.29 14.47 -29.76
CA GLN A 306 -19.85 13.53 -28.79
C GLN A 306 -18.84 13.17 -27.69
N GLY A 307 -17.60 12.85 -28.06
CA GLY A 307 -16.54 12.52 -27.10
C GLY A 307 -16.26 13.67 -26.11
N TYR A 308 -16.23 14.92 -26.58
CA TYR A 308 -16.14 16.09 -25.70
C TYR A 308 -17.36 16.18 -24.75
N GLY A 309 -18.58 15.96 -25.24
CA GLY A 309 -19.79 16.02 -24.43
C GLY A 309 -19.86 14.98 -23.30
N GLU A 310 -19.47 13.74 -23.58
CA GLU A 310 -19.39 12.67 -22.57
C GLU A 310 -18.33 12.98 -21.50
N THR A 311 -17.17 13.48 -21.93
CA THR A 311 -16.07 13.84 -21.02
C THR A 311 -16.42 15.04 -20.14
N ILE A 312 -17.02 16.09 -20.70
CA ILE A 312 -17.52 17.25 -19.94
C ILE A 312 -18.52 16.79 -18.88
N SER A 313 -19.47 15.91 -19.24
CA SER A 313 -20.49 15.41 -18.30
C SER A 313 -19.86 14.65 -17.13
N SER A 314 -18.82 13.86 -17.39
CA SER A 314 -18.05 13.16 -16.35
C SER A 314 -17.36 14.13 -15.38
N TYR A 315 -16.69 15.16 -15.90
CA TYR A 315 -16.03 16.17 -15.07
C TYR A 315 -17.01 17.05 -14.28
N GLU A 316 -18.18 17.38 -14.85
CA GLU A 316 -19.23 18.10 -14.12
C GLU A 316 -19.77 17.28 -12.94
N GLN A 317 -19.89 15.96 -13.10
CA GLN A 317 -20.27 15.07 -12.01
C GLN A 317 -19.17 15.01 -10.94
N LEU A 318 -17.90 14.92 -11.35
CA LEU A 318 -16.75 14.96 -10.44
C LEU A 318 -16.74 16.24 -9.59
N LEU A 319 -16.96 17.40 -10.20
CA LEU A 319 -17.03 18.69 -9.49
C LEU A 319 -18.17 18.72 -8.46
N LYS A 320 -19.33 18.13 -8.78
CA LYS A 320 -20.45 17.99 -7.83
C LYS A 320 -20.06 17.10 -6.65
N ASP A 321 -19.36 16.01 -6.91
CA ASP A 321 -18.94 15.06 -5.88
C ASP A 321 -17.87 15.67 -4.97
N VAL A 322 -16.87 16.38 -5.52
CA VAL A 322 -15.89 17.15 -4.74
C VAL A 322 -16.58 18.18 -3.82
N LYS A 323 -17.55 18.93 -4.36
CA LYS A 323 -18.33 19.91 -3.57
C LYS A 323 -19.16 19.28 -2.47
N LYS A 324 -19.64 18.05 -2.66
CA LYS A 324 -20.38 17.26 -1.66
C LYS A 324 -19.45 16.70 -0.58
N GLU A 325 -18.24 16.30 -0.95
CA GLU A 325 -17.23 15.74 -0.05
C GLU A 325 -16.65 16.79 0.89
N ASP A 326 -16.29 17.96 0.37
CA ASP A 326 -15.84 19.09 1.18
C ASP A 326 -16.42 20.38 0.62
N SER A 327 -17.48 20.88 1.27
CA SER A 327 -18.12 22.15 0.93
C SER A 327 -17.18 23.36 0.95
N ALA A 328 -15.96 23.21 1.51
CA ALA A 328 -14.94 24.25 1.47
C ALA A 328 -14.22 24.32 0.11
N VAL A 329 -14.24 23.26 -0.72
CA VAL A 329 -13.73 23.25 -2.11
C VAL A 329 -14.84 23.73 -3.05
N ASP A 330 -15.47 24.83 -2.68
CA ASP A 330 -16.44 25.52 -3.52
C ASP A 330 -15.69 26.54 -4.37
N LEU A 331 -15.44 26.20 -5.64
CA LEU A 331 -14.72 27.08 -6.58
C LEU A 331 -15.44 28.43 -6.78
N ASP A 332 -16.74 28.51 -6.44
CA ASP A 332 -17.53 29.73 -6.46
C ASP A 332 -17.22 30.66 -5.26
N LYS A 333 -16.66 30.12 -4.17
CA LYS A 333 -16.30 30.85 -2.93
C LYS A 333 -14.78 30.98 -2.80
N GLN A 334 -14.20 31.74 -3.73
CA GLN A 334 -12.75 31.83 -3.88
C GLN A 334 -12.00 32.27 -2.61
N GLU A 335 -12.48 33.23 -1.83
CA GLU A 335 -11.73 33.76 -0.67
C GLU A 335 -11.65 32.80 0.55
N PRO A 336 -12.76 32.18 1.03
CA PRO A 336 -12.66 31.13 2.05
C PRO A 336 -11.79 29.94 1.62
N LEU A 337 -11.96 29.48 0.38
CA LEU A 337 -11.15 28.38 -0.17
C LEU A 337 -9.67 28.77 -0.24
N LYS A 338 -9.35 29.97 -0.73
CA LYS A 338 -7.99 30.51 -0.79
C LYS A 338 -7.32 30.52 0.59
N LYS A 339 -7.99 30.99 1.65
CA LYS A 339 -7.45 30.95 3.01
C LYS A 339 -7.18 29.52 3.49
N LYS A 340 -8.08 28.58 3.20
CA LYS A 340 -7.94 27.17 3.56
C LYS A 340 -6.78 26.50 2.81
N VAL A 341 -6.63 26.79 1.52
CA VAL A 341 -5.51 26.34 0.67
C VAL A 341 -4.19 26.90 1.16
N GLN A 342 -4.11 28.21 1.46
CA GLN A 342 -2.91 28.82 2.05
C GLN A 342 -2.51 28.12 3.36
N GLU A 343 -3.48 27.81 4.22
CA GLU A 343 -3.22 27.05 5.46
C GLU A 343 -2.71 25.63 5.19
N GLN A 344 -3.32 24.90 4.25
CA GLN A 344 -2.88 23.55 3.92
C GLN A 344 -1.49 23.54 3.27
N LEU A 345 -1.18 24.50 2.39
CA LEU A 345 0.17 24.66 1.86
C LEU A 345 1.16 24.93 3.00
N ARG A 346 0.87 25.84 3.95
CA ARG A 346 1.76 26.06 5.10
C ARG A 346 2.02 24.79 5.92
N LYS A 347 1.06 23.85 6.02
CA LYS A 347 1.28 22.55 6.69
C LYS A 347 2.26 21.65 5.95
N MET A 348 2.49 21.89 4.66
CA MET A 348 3.49 21.16 3.86
C MET A 348 4.93 21.64 4.09
N PHE A 349 5.13 22.71 4.85
CA PHE A 349 6.45 23.20 5.26
C PHE A 349 6.64 23.08 6.77
N ALA A 350 7.67 22.35 7.18
CA ALA A 350 8.06 22.19 8.57
C ALA A 350 8.96 23.37 8.99
N ALA A 351 8.33 24.43 9.49
CA ALA A 351 8.96 25.72 9.76
C ALA A 351 10.10 25.67 10.79
N GLU A 352 10.13 24.67 11.65
CA GLU A 352 11.19 24.42 12.63
C GLU A 352 12.49 23.92 11.98
N THR A 353 12.40 23.21 10.85
CA THR A 353 13.53 22.47 10.27
C THR A 353 14.74 23.33 9.89
N PRO A 354 14.60 24.57 9.33
CA PRO A 354 15.77 25.40 9.07
C PRO A 354 16.47 25.85 10.36
N GLY A 355 15.70 26.07 11.43
CA GLY A 355 16.23 26.40 12.76
C GLY A 355 16.99 25.24 13.39
N VAL A 356 16.39 24.05 13.37
CA VAL A 356 17.02 22.82 13.86
C VAL A 356 18.31 22.50 13.08
N PHE A 357 18.30 22.67 11.75
CA PHE A 357 19.49 22.51 10.92
C PHE A 357 20.59 23.48 11.34
N ALA A 358 20.27 24.77 11.50
CA ALA A 358 21.25 25.77 11.92
C ALA A 358 21.85 25.46 13.30
N GLN A 359 20.99 25.14 14.27
CA GLN A 359 21.35 24.81 15.64
C GLN A 359 22.32 23.63 15.71
N THR A 360 22.02 22.56 15.00
CA THR A 360 22.82 21.33 15.05
C THR A 360 24.16 21.43 14.34
N ARG A 361 24.35 22.40 13.41
CA ARG A 361 25.47 22.38 12.45
C ARG A 361 26.42 23.57 12.48
N ILE A 362 25.96 24.76 12.87
CA ILE A 362 26.77 25.98 12.71
C ILE A 362 27.60 26.26 13.98
N GLY A 363 27.17 25.76 15.15
CA GLY A 363 27.90 25.86 16.42
C GLY A 363 28.12 27.29 16.97
N LYS A 364 27.80 28.32 16.19
CA LYS A 364 27.83 29.75 16.53
C LYS A 364 26.68 30.48 15.85
N GLN A 365 26.16 31.51 16.50
CA GLN A 365 25.13 32.37 15.93
C GLN A 365 25.70 33.20 14.77
N ASP A 366 25.37 32.85 13.53
CA ASP A 366 25.52 33.73 12.35
C ASP A 366 24.11 33.95 11.76
N ALA A 367 23.48 35.06 12.14
CA ALA A 367 22.13 35.41 11.70
C ALA A 367 22.01 35.48 10.17
N GLN A 368 23.08 35.85 9.47
CA GLN A 368 23.09 35.89 8.01
C GLN A 368 23.01 34.47 7.45
N LEU A 369 23.85 33.56 7.95
CA LEU A 369 23.84 32.16 7.51
C LEU A 369 22.52 31.46 7.85
N ILE A 370 21.92 31.76 9.00
CA ILE A 370 20.58 31.25 9.36
C ILE A 370 19.53 31.72 8.35
N CYS A 371 19.56 33.00 7.95
CA CYS A 371 18.67 33.51 6.91
C CYS A 371 18.93 32.87 5.54
N GLU A 372 20.19 32.58 5.20
CA GLU A 372 20.57 31.88 3.96
C GLU A 372 20.02 30.44 3.95
N ILE A 373 20.12 29.70 5.05
CA ILE A 373 19.53 28.35 5.20
C ILE A 373 18.01 28.41 5.03
N TRP A 374 17.35 29.39 5.65
CA TRP A 374 15.93 29.64 5.49
C TRP A 374 15.55 29.94 4.03
N ALA A 375 16.29 30.80 3.35
CA ALA A 375 16.03 31.15 1.96
C ALA A 375 16.19 29.93 1.05
N LEU A 376 17.27 29.15 1.19
CA LEU A 376 17.48 27.94 0.39
C LEU A 376 16.40 26.88 0.65
N GLY A 377 15.99 26.70 1.90
CA GLY A 377 14.92 25.76 2.25
C GLY A 377 13.55 26.17 1.72
N LEU A 378 13.21 27.45 1.84
CA LEU A 378 11.98 28.00 1.27
C LEU A 378 12.00 27.92 -0.26
N GLN A 379 13.14 28.16 -0.91
CA GLN A 379 13.26 28.02 -2.36
C GLN A 379 12.92 26.59 -2.78
N HIS A 380 13.56 25.59 -2.17
CA HIS A 380 13.31 24.19 -2.49
C HIS A 380 11.84 23.78 -2.24
N TYR A 381 11.28 24.24 -1.12
CA TYR A 381 9.88 24.04 -0.78
C TYR A 381 8.93 24.63 -1.83
N LEU A 382 9.08 25.92 -2.15
CA LEU A 382 8.22 26.64 -3.09
C LEU A 382 8.28 26.02 -4.49
N GLU A 383 9.46 25.65 -4.97
CA GLU A 383 9.62 24.92 -6.23
C GLU A 383 8.88 23.59 -6.20
N THR A 384 9.00 22.82 -5.10
CA THR A 384 8.31 21.54 -4.94
C THR A 384 6.80 21.71 -4.92
N VAL A 385 6.25 22.61 -4.10
CA VAL A 385 4.78 22.78 -4.01
C VAL A 385 4.18 23.45 -5.23
N LYS A 386 4.93 24.25 -5.98
CA LYS A 386 4.49 24.79 -7.26
C LYS A 386 4.34 23.67 -8.29
N SER A 387 5.30 22.74 -8.37
CA SER A 387 5.23 21.57 -9.24
C SER A 387 4.16 20.56 -8.78
N ALA A 388 3.98 20.40 -7.47
CA ALA A 388 2.98 19.50 -6.91
C ALA A 388 1.56 20.07 -7.03
N TYR A 389 1.32 21.32 -6.67
CA TYR A 389 -0.04 21.86 -6.51
C TYR A 389 -0.20 23.18 -7.27
N PRO A 390 -0.04 23.20 -8.61
CA PRO A 390 -0.01 24.44 -9.40
C PRO A 390 -1.30 25.26 -9.28
N TYR A 391 -2.48 24.64 -9.23
CA TYR A 391 -3.75 25.36 -9.06
C TYR A 391 -3.85 25.98 -7.67
N SER A 392 -3.51 25.22 -6.63
CA SER A 392 -3.52 25.65 -5.24
C SER A 392 -2.50 26.77 -5.00
N TYR A 393 -1.30 26.65 -5.58
CA TYR A 393 -0.24 27.67 -5.51
C TYR A 393 -0.70 28.99 -6.12
N THR A 394 -1.36 28.90 -7.29
CA THR A 394 -1.92 30.07 -8.00
C THR A 394 -3.07 30.70 -7.23
N LEU A 395 -4.04 29.89 -6.76
CA LEU A 395 -5.16 30.39 -5.95
C LEU A 395 -4.69 31.05 -4.65
N ALA A 396 -3.69 30.45 -3.99
CA ALA A 396 -3.07 31.00 -2.79
C ALA A 396 -2.40 32.37 -3.04
N GLY A 397 -2.16 32.75 -4.29
CA GLY A 397 -1.51 33.98 -4.68
C GLY A 397 -0.02 33.97 -4.38
N TRP A 398 0.62 32.80 -4.30
CA TRP A 398 2.05 32.70 -3.96
C TRP A 398 2.97 33.05 -5.14
N ASN A 399 2.40 33.31 -6.33
CA ASN A 399 3.06 33.99 -7.43
C ASN A 399 3.21 35.51 -7.19
N ASP A 400 2.39 36.10 -6.30
CA ASP A 400 2.47 37.51 -5.92
C ASP A 400 3.44 37.72 -4.75
N GLU A 401 4.45 38.56 -4.97
CA GLU A 401 5.53 38.81 -4.01
C GLU A 401 5.01 39.35 -2.67
N LYS A 402 4.00 40.22 -2.71
CA LYS A 402 3.43 40.83 -1.51
C LYS A 402 2.72 39.78 -0.67
N GLN A 403 1.99 38.86 -1.29
CA GLN A 403 1.36 37.74 -0.60
C GLN A 403 2.42 36.76 -0.07
N LEU A 404 3.40 36.37 -0.89
CA LEU A 404 4.49 35.48 -0.46
C LEU A 404 5.24 36.05 0.75
N GLY A 405 5.50 37.37 0.78
CA GLY A 405 6.12 38.02 1.92
C GLY A 405 5.30 38.01 3.21
N LYS A 406 3.97 37.91 3.13
CA LYS A 406 3.12 37.66 4.31
C LYS A 406 3.27 36.22 4.79
N GLU A 407 3.31 35.27 3.86
CA GLU A 407 3.43 33.84 4.19
C GLU A 407 4.77 33.52 4.85
N VAL A 408 5.87 34.10 4.35
CA VAL A 408 7.18 33.97 4.99
C VAL A 408 7.14 34.45 6.44
N ARG A 409 6.44 35.55 6.76
CA ARG A 409 6.29 36.01 8.15
C ARG A 409 5.50 35.03 9.00
N LEU A 410 4.40 34.48 8.49
CA LEU A 410 3.62 33.47 9.21
C LEU A 410 4.42 32.19 9.46
N LEU A 411 5.29 31.79 8.53
CA LEU A 411 6.19 30.64 8.73
C LEU A 411 7.26 30.94 9.79
N LEU A 412 7.82 32.16 9.82
CA LEU A 412 8.75 32.59 10.87
C LEU A 412 8.07 32.66 12.25
N GLU A 413 6.81 33.09 12.32
CA GLU A 413 6.02 33.07 13.57
C GLU A 413 5.84 31.64 14.08
N ARG A 414 5.52 30.69 13.19
CA ARG A 414 5.44 29.26 13.55
C ARG A 414 6.78 28.71 14.05
N GLN A 415 7.91 29.08 13.42
CA GLN A 415 9.23 28.69 13.93
C GLN A 415 9.46 29.24 15.34
N ALA A 416 9.07 30.50 15.59
CA ALA A 416 9.26 31.10 16.90
C ALA A 416 8.50 30.37 18.01
N GLU A 417 7.40 29.70 17.68
CA GLU A 417 6.59 28.88 18.58
C GLU A 417 7.10 27.43 18.74
N ALA A 418 7.94 26.95 17.81
CA ALA A 418 8.51 25.60 17.86
C ALA A 418 9.40 25.42 19.11
N TYR A 419 9.26 24.28 19.78
CA TYR A 419 10.01 23.97 21.01
C TYR A 419 11.36 23.30 20.71
N GLU A 420 11.49 22.76 19.51
CA GLU A 420 12.67 22.05 18.98
C GLU A 420 13.81 23.00 18.61
N VAL A 421 13.49 24.28 18.40
CA VAL A 421 14.45 25.32 18.04
C VAL A 421 14.85 26.09 19.29
N ASP A 422 16.13 26.10 19.63
CA ASP A 422 16.62 26.92 20.73
C ASP A 422 16.37 28.42 20.45
N ASN A 423 16.09 29.19 21.50
CA ASN A 423 15.74 30.62 21.37
C ASN A 423 16.77 31.45 20.60
N GLU A 424 18.04 31.04 20.59
CA GLU A 424 19.11 31.71 19.86
C GLU A 424 19.12 31.45 18.34
N PHE A 425 18.47 30.39 17.88
CA PHE A 425 18.32 30.06 16.45
C PHE A 425 16.93 30.44 15.90
N LYS A 426 16.05 30.95 16.77
CA LYS A 426 14.76 31.52 16.36
C LYS A 426 14.98 32.86 15.68
N LEU A 427 14.52 32.97 14.44
CA LEU A 427 14.43 34.26 13.77
C LEU A 427 13.21 35.00 14.30
N GLN A 428 13.40 36.19 14.87
CA GLN A 428 12.27 37.03 15.23
C GLN A 428 11.46 37.35 13.97
N SER A 429 10.13 37.17 14.01
CA SER A 429 9.26 37.62 12.94
C SER A 429 9.27 39.16 12.89
N ASN A 430 10.25 39.71 12.19
CA ASN A 430 10.36 41.13 11.92
C ASN A 430 10.43 41.39 10.41
N LYS A 431 10.05 42.60 10.03
CA LYS A 431 10.00 43.01 8.62
C LYS A 431 11.38 42.93 7.94
N ASN A 432 12.47 43.17 8.66
CA ASN A 432 13.81 43.20 8.10
C ASN A 432 14.31 41.79 7.74
N ILE A 433 14.13 40.81 8.63
CA ILE A 433 14.52 39.41 8.38
C ILE A 433 13.70 38.81 7.23
N SER A 434 12.38 38.99 7.23
CA SER A 434 11.54 38.53 6.12
C SER A 434 11.92 39.20 4.79
N THR A 435 12.23 40.50 4.80
CA THR A 435 12.71 41.21 3.59
C THR A 435 14.07 40.66 3.13
N TYR A 436 14.98 40.37 4.06
CA TYR A 436 16.30 39.83 3.77
C TYR A 436 16.22 38.44 3.13
N ILE A 437 15.39 37.54 3.69
CA ILE A 437 15.12 36.22 3.11
C ILE A 437 14.54 36.35 1.70
N LEU A 438 13.58 37.27 1.49
CA LEU A 438 13.01 37.52 0.16
C LEU A 438 14.04 38.08 -0.83
N GLN A 439 14.99 38.90 -0.39
CA GLN A 439 16.07 39.40 -1.24
C GLN A 439 17.03 38.27 -1.65
N LEU A 440 17.36 37.36 -0.73
CA LEU A 440 18.14 36.15 -1.04
C LEU A 440 17.39 35.25 -2.02
N LEU A 441 16.08 35.05 -1.81
CA LEU A 441 15.20 34.30 -2.72
C LEU A 441 15.10 34.94 -4.12
N ARG A 442 15.54 36.18 -4.32
CA ARG A 442 15.60 36.82 -5.66
C ARG A 442 17.00 36.78 -6.27
N GLY A 443 18.00 36.27 -5.55
CA GLY A 443 19.39 36.42 -5.91
C GLY A 443 19.95 37.85 -5.78
N GLN A 444 19.14 38.83 -5.33
CA GLN A 444 19.50 40.26 -5.30
C GLN A 444 20.64 40.61 -4.34
N GLN A 445 20.95 39.74 -3.38
CA GLN A 445 22.06 39.96 -2.45
C GLN A 445 23.20 38.96 -2.58
N GLY A 446 23.09 37.97 -3.47
CA GLY A 446 24.06 36.88 -3.59
C GLY A 446 24.21 36.09 -2.27
N PHE A 447 24.31 34.78 -2.36
CA PHE A 447 24.68 33.97 -1.19
C PHE A 447 26.21 34.06 -1.01
N ALA A 448 26.69 35.21 -0.54
CA ALA A 448 28.10 35.60 -0.59
C ALA A 448 29.03 34.75 0.30
N LYS A 449 28.48 33.95 1.23
CA LYS A 449 29.24 33.16 2.21
C LYS A 449 29.29 31.64 1.92
N LEU A 450 28.47 31.12 1.01
CA LEU A 450 28.25 29.67 0.82
C LEU A 450 28.80 29.14 -0.51
N GLY A 451 30.12 29.01 -0.61
CA GLY A 451 30.80 28.32 -1.71
C GLY A 451 30.91 29.15 -3.00
N LYS A 452 32.13 29.27 -3.55
CA LYS A 452 32.45 30.10 -4.72
C LYS A 452 32.27 29.41 -6.09
N GLU A 453 31.62 28.25 -6.19
CA GLU A 453 31.73 27.42 -7.41
C GLU A 453 30.42 27.07 -8.14
N HIS A 454 29.25 27.54 -7.72
CA HIS A 454 28.00 27.28 -8.47
C HIS A 454 27.09 28.51 -8.52
N GLU A 455 27.38 29.43 -9.44
CA GLU A 455 26.47 30.51 -9.84
C GLU A 455 25.57 30.03 -10.99
N ALA A 456 24.42 29.45 -10.66
CA ALA A 456 23.32 29.34 -11.62
C ALA A 456 22.39 30.56 -11.44
N PRO A 457 22.12 31.36 -12.48
CA PRO A 457 21.20 32.50 -12.39
C PRO A 457 19.78 32.03 -12.09
N LEU A 458 19.19 32.56 -11.01
CA LEU A 458 17.83 32.23 -10.57
C LEU A 458 16.74 32.65 -11.58
N GLU A 459 17.04 33.65 -12.42
CA GLU A 459 16.12 34.28 -13.35
C GLU A 459 15.70 33.34 -14.52
N ASP A 460 16.48 32.30 -14.82
CA ASP A 460 16.15 31.31 -15.87
C ASP A 460 15.22 30.17 -15.34
N VAL A 461 15.14 30.01 -14.02
CA VAL A 461 14.37 28.91 -13.37
C VAL A 461 12.91 29.27 -13.17
N LEU A 462 12.59 30.54 -12.91
CA LEU A 462 11.22 30.97 -12.61
C LEU A 462 10.41 31.35 -13.86
N GLY A 463 11.08 31.76 -14.95
CA GLY A 463 10.44 32.23 -16.19
C GLY A 463 9.95 31.12 -17.13
N LYS A 464 10.61 29.95 -17.17
CA LYS A 464 10.26 28.84 -18.09
C LYS A 464 9.28 27.82 -17.51
N GLN A 465 8.93 27.92 -16.22
CA GLN A 465 8.05 26.97 -15.52
C GLN A 465 6.55 27.30 -15.62
N ALA A 466 6.17 28.33 -16.39
CA ALA A 466 4.78 28.75 -16.54
C ALA A 466 4.06 28.09 -17.73
N GLU A 467 4.77 27.33 -18.58
CA GLU A 467 4.26 26.90 -19.89
C GLU A 467 3.95 25.39 -20.02
N SER A 468 4.23 24.54 -19.01
CA SER A 468 3.84 23.12 -19.10
C SER A 468 2.41 22.91 -18.59
N SER A 469 1.51 22.83 -19.57
CA SER A 469 0.11 22.45 -19.54
C SER A 469 -0.15 21.07 -18.92
N ALA A 470 -1.38 20.91 -18.39
CA ALA A 470 -1.99 19.69 -17.88
C ALA A 470 -1.32 19.05 -16.64
N ALA A 471 -1.67 19.56 -15.45
CA ALA A 471 -1.63 18.75 -14.24
C ALA A 471 -2.76 17.70 -14.32
N GLY A 472 -2.45 16.55 -14.92
CA GLY A 472 -3.35 15.41 -14.93
C GLY A 472 -3.57 14.90 -13.51
N VAL A 473 -4.83 14.76 -13.10
CA VAL A 473 -5.19 14.09 -11.85
C VAL A 473 -5.43 12.62 -12.13
N GLY A 474 -4.70 11.76 -11.42
CA GLY A 474 -4.84 10.31 -11.55
C GLY A 474 -5.84 9.74 -10.55
N LEU A 475 -6.32 8.51 -10.80
CA LEU A 475 -7.27 7.82 -9.92
C LEU A 475 -6.79 7.72 -8.46
N SER A 476 -5.49 7.67 -8.22
CA SER A 476 -4.94 7.64 -6.86
C SER A 476 -4.99 8.96 -6.08
N ASP A 477 -5.29 10.10 -6.72
CA ASP A 477 -5.60 11.34 -6.01
C ASP A 477 -6.90 11.24 -5.21
N PHE A 478 -7.82 10.37 -5.65
CA PHE A 478 -9.12 10.12 -5.02
C PHE A 478 -9.08 9.02 -3.95
N ALA A 479 -7.99 8.25 -3.88
CA ALA A 479 -7.81 7.18 -2.90
C ALA A 479 -7.49 7.72 -1.49
N SER A 480 -7.98 8.93 -1.15
CA SER A 480 -7.81 9.49 0.19
C SER A 480 -8.45 8.57 1.24
N GLU A 481 -7.82 8.51 2.42
CA GLU A 481 -8.18 7.66 3.56
C GLU A 481 -9.62 7.84 4.06
N SER A 482 -10.34 8.87 3.57
CA SER A 482 -11.62 9.34 4.12
C SER A 482 -12.85 8.53 3.69
N LYS A 483 -12.78 7.74 2.60
CA LYS A 483 -13.95 6.95 2.11
C LYS A 483 -13.86 5.44 2.24
N GLY A 484 -12.79 4.90 2.82
CA GLY A 484 -12.70 3.46 3.04
C GLY A 484 -12.73 2.64 1.74
N THR A 485 -12.31 3.23 0.61
CA THR A 485 -12.12 2.47 -0.63
C THR A 485 -10.89 1.60 -0.44
N PHE A 486 -11.09 0.28 -0.43
CA PHE A 486 -9.99 -0.67 -0.41
C PHE A 486 -9.19 -0.53 -1.72
N MET A 487 -7.88 -0.38 -1.61
CA MET A 487 -6.97 -0.40 -2.74
C MET A 487 -5.82 -1.33 -2.42
N SER A 488 -5.46 -2.18 -3.38
CA SER A 488 -4.22 -2.94 -3.37
C SER A 488 -3.42 -2.65 -4.63
N SER A 489 -2.11 -2.52 -4.49
CA SER A 489 -1.20 -2.32 -5.60
C SER A 489 0.05 -3.16 -5.41
N ILE A 490 0.42 -3.90 -6.45
CA ILE A 490 1.58 -4.78 -6.42
C ILE A 490 2.76 -4.09 -7.08
N PHE A 491 3.86 -4.01 -6.35
CA PHE A 491 5.09 -3.40 -6.84
C PHE A 491 6.10 -4.48 -7.14
N LEU A 492 6.65 -4.44 -8.34
CA LEU A 492 7.72 -5.33 -8.75
C LEU A 492 9.09 -4.72 -8.45
N ASP A 493 10.05 -5.57 -8.13
CA ASP A 493 11.46 -5.20 -8.06
C ASP A 493 12.14 -5.27 -9.44
N GLU A 494 13.45 -5.01 -9.46
CA GLU A 494 14.27 -5.00 -10.68
C GLU A 494 14.37 -6.39 -11.35
N ASP A 495 14.10 -7.47 -10.62
CA ASP A 495 14.09 -8.84 -11.14
C ASP A 495 12.69 -9.27 -11.61
N GLY A 496 11.70 -8.38 -11.58
CA GLY A 496 10.30 -8.69 -11.89
C GLY A 496 9.60 -9.56 -10.85
N LYS A 497 10.15 -9.64 -9.63
CA LYS A 497 9.50 -10.30 -8.49
C LYS A 497 8.66 -9.29 -7.71
N VAL A 498 7.70 -9.76 -6.93
CA VAL A 498 6.91 -8.91 -6.03
C VAL A 498 7.83 -8.37 -4.94
N GLY A 499 8.18 -7.09 -5.02
CA GLY A 499 8.97 -6.39 -4.02
C GLY A 499 8.13 -5.99 -2.81
N ASP A 500 6.91 -5.48 -3.04
CA ASP A 500 5.97 -5.12 -1.98
C ASP A 500 4.51 -5.17 -2.49
N VAL A 501 3.59 -5.21 -1.54
CA VAL A 501 2.15 -5.10 -1.79
C VAL A 501 1.61 -3.97 -0.93
N PHE A 502 1.31 -2.84 -1.57
CA PHE A 502 0.64 -1.73 -0.89
C PHE A 502 -0.84 -2.06 -0.75
N ILE A 503 -1.36 -1.99 0.47
CA ILE A 503 -2.78 -2.21 0.76
C ILE A 503 -3.21 -1.03 1.62
N GLN A 504 -4.20 -0.29 1.15
CA GLN A 504 -4.76 0.88 1.82
C GLN A 504 -6.28 0.75 1.94
N GLY A 505 -6.82 1.34 3.00
CA GLY A 505 -8.24 1.30 3.29
C GLY A 505 -8.66 0.01 3.99
N ARG A 506 -9.97 -0.22 4.01
CA ARG A 506 -10.62 -1.40 4.57
C ARG A 506 -11.63 -1.91 3.57
N THR A 507 -11.90 -3.21 3.61
CA THR A 507 -13.00 -3.79 2.85
C THR A 507 -14.34 -3.29 3.40
N PRO A 508 -15.46 -3.47 2.66
CA PRO A 508 -16.77 -3.09 3.15
C PRO A 508 -17.06 -3.57 4.58
N LYS A 509 -17.75 -2.72 5.35
CA LYS A 509 -18.13 -3.01 6.73
C LYS A 509 -19.03 -4.25 6.79
N PRO A 510 -18.76 -5.22 7.68
CA PRO A 510 -19.62 -6.39 7.90
C PRO A 510 -20.97 -6.01 8.56
N PHE A 511 -21.01 -4.87 9.26
CA PHE A 511 -22.14 -4.45 10.09
C PHE A 511 -22.92 -3.25 9.53
N SER A 512 -23.92 -2.76 10.25
CA SER A 512 -24.63 -1.52 9.92
C SER A 512 -23.69 -0.31 9.99
N SER A 513 -24.02 0.78 9.29
CA SER A 513 -23.16 1.99 9.28
C SER A 513 -22.98 2.59 10.67
N SER A 514 -23.98 2.43 11.56
CA SER A 514 -23.98 2.85 12.96
C SER A 514 -23.05 2.04 13.86
N GLU A 515 -22.75 0.78 13.54
CA GLU A 515 -21.91 -0.11 14.35
C GLU A 515 -20.40 0.00 14.00
N GLY A 516 -20.05 0.76 12.97
CA GLY A 516 -18.67 0.93 12.55
C GLY A 516 -18.09 -0.33 11.88
N MET A 517 -16.78 -0.55 12.01
CA MET A 517 -16.11 -1.74 11.47
C MET A 517 -16.28 -2.98 12.36
N GLY A 518 -16.73 -2.82 13.61
CA GLY A 518 -16.59 -3.84 14.65
C GLY A 518 -15.17 -3.95 15.22
N ALA A 519 -15.00 -4.88 16.16
CA ALA A 519 -13.69 -5.28 16.68
C ALA A 519 -13.18 -6.52 15.96
N HIS A 520 -11.87 -6.58 15.73
CA HIS A 520 -11.23 -7.73 15.09
C HIS A 520 -10.62 -8.64 16.16
N SER A 521 -10.87 -9.95 16.10
CA SER A 521 -10.21 -10.89 17.03
C SER A 521 -8.71 -10.99 16.75
N THR A 522 -8.31 -10.85 15.49
CA THR A 522 -6.92 -10.68 15.06
C THR A 522 -6.79 -9.33 14.40
N ALA A 523 -5.82 -8.51 14.81
CA ALA A 523 -5.64 -7.17 14.28
C ALA A 523 -5.64 -7.17 12.74
N TRP A 524 -6.43 -6.27 12.12
CA TRP A 524 -6.56 -6.18 10.66
C TRP A 524 -5.21 -6.13 9.94
N THR A 525 -4.24 -5.45 10.55
CA THR A 525 -2.90 -5.32 10.01
C THR A 525 -2.14 -6.64 9.89
N ALA A 526 -2.45 -7.65 10.72
CA ALA A 526 -1.84 -8.97 10.63
C ALA A 526 -2.34 -9.74 9.40
N HIS A 527 -3.62 -9.60 9.03
CA HIS A 527 -4.15 -10.18 7.78
C HIS A 527 -3.51 -9.51 6.56
N VAL A 528 -3.36 -8.19 6.58
CA VAL A 528 -2.64 -7.43 5.53
C VAL A 528 -1.18 -7.89 5.42
N ASP A 529 -0.49 -8.07 6.55
CA ASP A 529 0.90 -8.52 6.55
C ASP A 529 1.04 -10.00 6.15
N ALA A 530 0.05 -10.86 6.43
CA ALA A 530 0.01 -12.23 5.92
C ALA A 530 -0.05 -12.28 4.38
N VAL A 531 -0.87 -11.43 3.75
CA VAL A 531 -0.92 -11.29 2.28
C VAL A 531 0.43 -10.82 1.73
N ARG A 532 1.02 -9.78 2.34
CA ARG A 532 2.34 -9.25 1.94
C ARG A 532 3.41 -10.32 1.98
N THR A 533 3.61 -10.96 3.13
CA THR A 533 4.62 -12.01 3.33
C THR A 533 4.39 -13.20 2.39
N THR A 534 3.13 -13.54 2.10
CA THR A 534 2.79 -14.59 1.13
C THR A 534 3.24 -14.28 -0.29
N MET A 535 3.32 -13.01 -0.68
CA MET A 535 3.65 -12.62 -2.05
C MET A 535 5.09 -12.14 -2.23
N SER A 536 5.66 -11.44 -1.24
CA SER A 536 6.98 -10.82 -1.34
C SER A 536 8.09 -11.81 -1.71
N GLY A 537 9.02 -11.35 -2.56
CA GLY A 537 10.18 -12.09 -3.05
C GLY A 537 9.86 -13.17 -4.10
N LYS A 538 8.60 -13.33 -4.50
CA LYS A 538 8.17 -14.34 -5.49
C LYS A 538 7.97 -13.73 -6.87
N THR A 539 8.12 -14.53 -7.92
CA THR A 539 7.68 -14.12 -9.26
C THR A 539 6.16 -13.88 -9.25
N VAL A 540 5.63 -13.10 -10.19
CA VAL A 540 4.18 -12.86 -10.29
C VAL A 540 3.38 -14.17 -10.35
N LYS A 541 3.91 -15.18 -11.05
CA LYS A 541 3.31 -16.52 -11.14
C LYS A 541 3.30 -17.25 -9.80
N ASP A 542 4.43 -17.29 -9.11
CA ASP A 542 4.55 -17.99 -7.83
C ASP A 542 3.78 -17.26 -6.72
N ALA A 543 3.73 -15.92 -6.76
CA ALA A 543 2.91 -15.10 -5.89
C ALA A 543 1.41 -15.40 -6.10
N GLY A 544 0.97 -15.56 -7.35
CA GLY A 544 -0.40 -15.98 -7.66
C GLY A 544 -0.75 -17.36 -7.13
N GLY A 545 0.13 -18.34 -7.31
CA GLY A 545 -0.06 -19.67 -6.73
C GLY A 545 -0.12 -19.64 -5.19
N ALA A 546 0.76 -18.86 -4.56
CA ALA A 546 0.81 -18.74 -3.10
C ALA A 546 -0.44 -18.05 -2.52
N LEU A 547 -0.88 -16.94 -3.14
CA LEU A 547 -2.08 -16.22 -2.70
C LEU A 547 -3.36 -17.04 -2.94
N ALA A 548 -3.44 -17.76 -4.07
CA ALA A 548 -4.56 -18.67 -4.35
C ALA A 548 -4.65 -19.80 -3.30
N LYS A 549 -3.50 -20.33 -2.87
CA LYS A 549 -3.44 -21.31 -1.77
C LYS A 549 -3.94 -20.71 -0.45
N LEU A 550 -3.47 -19.51 -0.08
CA LEU A 550 -3.91 -18.80 1.12
C LEU A 550 -5.44 -18.55 1.11
N ALA A 551 -5.98 -18.13 -0.03
CA ALA A 551 -7.41 -17.92 -0.22
C ALA A 551 -8.22 -19.23 -0.10
N SER A 552 -7.72 -20.32 -0.68
CA SER A 552 -8.35 -21.65 -0.59
C SER A 552 -8.35 -22.19 0.84
N GLN A 553 -7.28 -21.95 1.59
CA GLN A 553 -7.20 -22.29 3.02
C GLN A 553 -8.23 -21.50 3.84
N ALA A 554 -8.42 -20.22 3.56
CA ALA A 554 -9.45 -19.41 4.21
C ALA A 554 -10.87 -19.94 3.93
N LEU A 555 -11.17 -20.31 2.67
CA LEU A 555 -12.44 -20.91 2.28
C LEU A 555 -12.70 -22.29 2.93
N SER A 556 -11.65 -22.97 3.38
CA SER A 556 -11.74 -24.27 4.05
C SER A 556 -11.66 -24.18 5.57
N ALA A 557 -11.52 -22.96 6.12
CA ALA A 557 -11.32 -22.76 7.54
C ALA A 557 -12.60 -23.13 8.33
N PRO A 558 -12.48 -23.84 9.47
CA PRO A 558 -13.63 -24.19 10.32
C PRO A 558 -14.45 -22.97 10.78
N ALA A 559 -13.80 -21.82 10.98
CA ALA A 559 -14.50 -20.58 11.29
C ALA A 559 -15.55 -20.21 10.24
N PHE A 560 -15.27 -20.47 8.96
CA PHE A 560 -16.25 -20.31 7.90
C PHE A 560 -17.20 -21.51 7.83
N THR A 561 -16.68 -22.74 7.70
CA THR A 561 -17.53 -23.91 7.38
C THR A 561 -18.46 -24.35 8.50
N GLU A 562 -18.12 -24.06 9.77
CA GLU A 562 -18.85 -24.56 10.95
C GLU A 562 -19.60 -23.44 11.70
N LEU A 563 -19.20 -22.18 11.54
CA LEU A 563 -19.81 -21.03 12.22
C LEU A 563 -20.53 -20.06 11.26
N TYR A 564 -20.64 -20.40 9.97
CA TYR A 564 -21.37 -19.60 8.99
C TYR A 564 -22.79 -19.26 9.47
N ASP A 565 -23.53 -20.25 9.96
CA ASP A 565 -24.89 -20.02 10.44
C ASP A 565 -24.94 -19.15 11.71
N GLN A 566 -23.81 -18.87 12.36
CA GLN A 566 -23.77 -18.13 13.62
C GLN A 566 -23.68 -16.61 13.46
N VAL A 567 -23.48 -16.09 12.24
CA VAL A 567 -23.48 -14.65 11.99
C VAL A 567 -24.89 -14.13 11.68
N GLY A 568 -25.11 -12.83 11.86
CA GLY A 568 -26.39 -12.20 11.51
C GLY A 568 -26.68 -12.29 10.01
N GLU A 569 -27.97 -12.28 9.63
CA GLU A 569 -28.45 -12.48 8.25
C GLU A 569 -27.72 -11.59 7.23
N LYS A 570 -27.52 -10.32 7.56
CA LYS A 570 -26.78 -9.37 6.70
C LYS A 570 -25.33 -9.80 6.46
N GLN A 571 -24.63 -10.21 7.52
CA GLN A 571 -23.24 -10.65 7.42
C GLN A 571 -23.16 -11.99 6.67
N ALA A 572 -24.10 -12.91 6.92
CA ALA A 572 -24.19 -14.19 6.20
C ALA A 572 -24.31 -13.96 4.69
N TYR A 573 -25.26 -13.12 4.26
CA TYR A 573 -25.44 -12.75 2.85
C TYR A 573 -24.17 -12.13 2.24
N GLN A 574 -23.51 -11.20 2.94
CA GLN A 574 -22.27 -10.60 2.47
C GLN A 574 -21.13 -11.62 2.36
N LEU A 575 -21.03 -12.52 3.34
CA LEU A 575 -20.01 -13.57 3.42
C LEU A 575 -20.18 -14.61 2.30
N GLU A 576 -21.41 -15.04 2.02
CA GLU A 576 -21.71 -15.96 0.90
C GLU A 576 -21.31 -15.35 -0.44
N ASN A 577 -21.70 -14.09 -0.68
CA ASN A 577 -21.30 -13.38 -1.89
C ASN A 577 -19.77 -13.25 -2.01
N ALA A 578 -19.09 -12.91 -0.91
CA ALA A 578 -17.63 -12.83 -0.89
C ALA A 578 -16.97 -14.18 -1.20
N ALA A 579 -17.47 -15.27 -0.63
CA ALA A 579 -16.99 -16.63 -0.88
C ALA A 579 -17.19 -17.03 -2.35
N ASP A 580 -18.34 -16.74 -2.92
CA ASP A 580 -18.66 -17.06 -4.31
C ASP A 580 -17.83 -16.28 -5.31
N TYR A 581 -17.62 -14.98 -5.08
CA TYR A 581 -16.71 -14.19 -5.91
C TYR A 581 -15.27 -14.70 -5.80
N LEU A 582 -14.82 -15.05 -4.60
CA LEU A 582 -13.48 -15.58 -4.38
C LEU A 582 -13.28 -16.92 -5.12
N ARG A 583 -14.22 -17.86 -5.02
CA ARG A 583 -14.19 -19.14 -5.77
C ARG A 583 -14.15 -18.90 -7.29
N LYS A 584 -15.05 -18.05 -7.80
CA LYS A 584 -15.07 -17.70 -9.22
C LYS A 584 -13.75 -17.12 -9.72
N LEU A 585 -13.06 -16.32 -8.89
CA LEU A 585 -11.76 -15.78 -9.27
C LEU A 585 -10.66 -16.85 -9.22
N LEU A 586 -10.67 -17.73 -8.21
CA LEU A 586 -9.73 -18.86 -8.11
C LEU A 586 -9.85 -19.85 -9.28
N ASP A 587 -11.05 -20.01 -9.85
CA ASP A 587 -11.29 -20.87 -11.01
C ASP A 587 -10.87 -20.23 -12.35
N GLN A 588 -10.60 -18.92 -12.38
CA GLN A 588 -10.17 -18.24 -13.61
C GLN A 588 -8.71 -18.55 -13.94
N GLN A 589 -8.47 -18.84 -15.22
CA GLN A 589 -7.10 -19.00 -15.73
C GLN A 589 -6.41 -17.64 -15.83
N ILE A 590 -5.24 -17.52 -15.22
CA ILE A 590 -4.41 -16.31 -15.27
C ILE A 590 -3.46 -16.40 -16.47
N ASP A 591 -3.50 -15.39 -17.35
CA ASP A 591 -2.51 -15.23 -18.40
C ASP A 591 -1.25 -14.55 -17.84
N PHE A 592 -0.31 -15.35 -17.34
CA PHE A 592 0.99 -14.85 -16.87
C PHE A 592 1.91 -14.37 -18.01
N GLY A 593 1.53 -14.55 -19.29
CA GLY A 593 2.21 -13.93 -20.43
C GLY A 593 1.90 -12.44 -20.55
N ASN A 594 0.78 -11.99 -20.00
CA ASN A 594 0.39 -10.58 -19.92
C ASN A 594 0.55 -10.07 -18.49
N LEU A 595 1.64 -9.35 -18.24
CA LEU A 595 1.99 -8.88 -16.90
C LEU A 595 0.89 -7.99 -16.29
N THR A 596 0.33 -7.05 -17.06
CA THR A 596 -0.73 -6.15 -16.58
C THR A 596 -1.98 -6.92 -16.18
N ALA A 597 -2.40 -7.91 -16.98
CA ALA A 597 -3.54 -8.76 -16.66
C ALA A 597 -3.28 -9.62 -15.40
N ALA A 598 -2.07 -10.16 -15.25
CA ALA A 598 -1.68 -10.94 -14.08
C ALA A 598 -1.67 -10.10 -12.80
N LEU A 599 -1.13 -8.87 -12.84
CA LEU A 599 -1.14 -7.96 -11.69
C LEU A 599 -2.57 -7.54 -11.32
N GLY A 600 -3.41 -7.19 -12.30
CA GLY A 600 -4.81 -6.85 -12.04
C GLY A 600 -5.59 -8.01 -11.41
N HIS A 601 -5.36 -9.25 -11.88
CA HIS A 601 -5.96 -10.44 -11.28
C HIS A 601 -5.51 -10.66 -9.82
N LEU A 602 -4.22 -10.46 -9.53
CA LEU A 602 -3.68 -10.58 -8.18
C LEU A 602 -4.22 -9.50 -7.23
N GLU A 603 -4.32 -8.25 -7.68
CA GLU A 603 -4.91 -7.16 -6.90
C GLU A 603 -6.38 -7.45 -6.57
N GLN A 604 -7.14 -7.99 -7.54
CA GLN A 604 -8.51 -8.45 -7.30
C GLN A 604 -8.57 -9.61 -6.30
N LEU A 605 -7.64 -10.56 -6.39
CA LEU A 605 -7.56 -11.70 -5.46
C LEU A 605 -7.23 -11.24 -4.03
N ILE A 606 -6.34 -10.26 -3.87
CA ILE A 606 -6.05 -9.62 -2.57
C ILE A 606 -7.33 -9.03 -1.97
N TYR A 607 -8.07 -8.24 -2.76
CA TYR A 607 -9.32 -7.62 -2.31
C TYR A 607 -10.35 -8.66 -1.87
N LEU A 608 -10.63 -9.66 -2.72
CA LEU A 608 -11.64 -10.68 -2.43
C LEU A 608 -11.26 -11.54 -1.24
N HIS A 609 -9.97 -11.92 -1.12
CA HIS A 609 -9.48 -12.67 0.03
C HIS A 609 -9.65 -11.87 1.34
N LEU A 610 -9.17 -10.62 1.39
CA LEU A 610 -9.27 -9.80 2.59
C LEU A 610 -10.72 -9.44 2.94
N ASN A 611 -11.60 -9.28 1.94
CA ASN A 611 -13.02 -9.04 2.17
C ASN A 611 -13.69 -10.28 2.77
N PHE A 612 -13.40 -11.46 2.22
CA PHE A 612 -13.88 -12.73 2.75
C PHE A 612 -13.41 -12.96 4.19
N VAL A 613 -12.12 -12.75 4.49
CA VAL A 613 -11.57 -12.87 5.85
C VAL A 613 -12.26 -11.89 6.80
N ASN A 614 -12.42 -10.62 6.41
CA ASN A 614 -13.10 -9.60 7.23
C ASN A 614 -14.55 -9.98 7.58
N LEU A 615 -15.24 -10.69 6.69
CA LEU A 615 -16.61 -11.16 6.87
C LEU A 615 -16.71 -12.51 7.60
N THR A 616 -15.60 -13.26 7.69
CA THR A 616 -15.57 -14.60 8.28
C THR A 616 -15.94 -14.54 9.77
N PRO A 617 -16.74 -15.49 10.28
CA PRO A 617 -17.08 -15.56 11.70
C PRO A 617 -15.85 -15.48 12.59
N LEU A 618 -15.98 -14.80 13.74
CA LEU A 618 -14.90 -14.49 14.69
C LEU A 618 -13.80 -13.55 14.16
N SER A 619 -13.65 -13.31 12.86
CA SER A 619 -12.64 -12.36 12.37
C SER A 619 -12.99 -10.94 12.77
N THR A 620 -14.27 -10.58 12.64
CA THR A 620 -14.81 -9.27 13.02
C THR A 620 -16.14 -9.46 13.74
N VAL A 621 -16.35 -8.73 14.84
CA VAL A 621 -17.54 -8.80 15.68
C VAL A 621 -18.11 -7.41 15.94
N SER A 622 -19.44 -7.29 16.04
CA SER A 622 -20.11 -6.00 16.22
C SER A 622 -19.83 -5.38 17.60
N GLY A 623 -19.57 -6.23 18.59
CA GLY A 623 -19.23 -5.84 19.96
C GLY A 623 -17.74 -6.00 20.26
N GLY A 624 -17.13 -4.98 20.84
CA GLY A 624 -15.71 -4.98 21.19
C GLY A 624 -15.23 -3.55 21.14
N HIS A 625 -14.78 -3.01 22.26
CA HIS A 625 -14.29 -1.63 22.30
C HIS A 625 -12.93 -1.68 22.96
N VAL A 626 -11.90 -1.39 22.17
CA VAL A 626 -10.65 -0.85 22.70
C VAL A 626 -10.42 0.48 21.99
N PRO A 627 -10.91 1.60 22.54
CA PRO A 627 -10.56 2.91 22.05
C PRO A 627 -9.02 3.04 21.98
N GLY A 628 -8.49 3.34 20.79
CA GLY A 628 -7.05 3.57 20.57
C GLY A 628 -6.26 2.38 20.01
N GLY A 629 -6.87 1.22 19.80
CA GLY A 629 -6.15 -0.01 19.38
C GLY A 629 -5.22 -0.50 20.49
N ARG A 630 -5.00 -1.81 20.63
CA ARG A 630 -4.22 -2.39 21.74
C ARG A 630 -2.70 -2.15 21.59
N ASN A 631 -2.28 -0.92 21.28
CA ASN A 631 -0.93 -0.59 20.81
C ASN A 631 -0.51 -1.42 19.57
N GLU A 632 -1.47 -1.80 18.73
CA GLU A 632 -1.25 -2.66 17.56
C GLU A 632 -0.10 -2.17 16.68
N GLY A 633 0.00 -0.86 16.45
CA GLY A 633 1.08 -0.24 15.68
C GLY A 633 2.47 -0.52 16.27
N ARG A 634 2.61 -0.43 17.60
CA ARG A 634 3.87 -0.71 18.30
C ARG A 634 4.21 -2.20 18.24
N HIS A 635 3.22 -3.07 18.46
CA HIS A 635 3.41 -4.52 18.41
C HIS A 635 3.81 -4.98 17.01
N ARG A 636 3.08 -4.53 15.99
CA ARG A 636 3.42 -4.75 14.57
C ARG A 636 4.83 -4.28 14.24
N GLN A 637 5.21 -3.07 14.68
CA GLN A 637 6.53 -2.52 14.41
C GLN A 637 7.66 -3.39 14.98
N LEU A 638 7.51 -3.91 16.20
CA LEU A 638 8.50 -4.82 16.78
C LEU A 638 8.65 -6.10 15.94
N LEU A 639 7.52 -6.74 15.58
CA LEU A 639 7.50 -7.96 14.78
C LEU A 639 8.14 -7.74 13.41
N GLN A 640 7.74 -6.68 12.69
CA GLN A 640 8.33 -6.35 11.39
C GLN A 640 9.82 -6.07 11.47
N SER A 641 10.30 -5.39 12.53
CA SER A 641 11.73 -5.15 12.70
C SER A 641 12.51 -6.46 12.91
N PHE A 642 11.91 -7.45 13.59
CA PHE A 642 12.53 -8.76 13.79
C PHE A 642 12.59 -9.56 12.49
N GLU A 643 11.48 -9.59 11.73
CA GLU A 643 11.43 -10.27 10.43
C GLU A 643 12.53 -9.79 9.48
N GLN A 644 12.90 -8.51 9.53
CA GLN A 644 13.87 -7.92 8.61
C GLN A 644 15.32 -8.08 9.05
N ASN A 645 15.60 -7.97 10.35
CA ASN A 645 16.98 -7.86 10.86
C ASN A 645 17.53 -9.16 11.45
N GLU A 646 16.67 -10.13 11.79
CA GLU A 646 17.05 -11.40 12.44
C GLU A 646 18.08 -11.23 13.58
N PRO A 647 17.85 -10.33 14.56
CA PRO A 647 18.78 -10.17 15.68
C PRO A 647 18.85 -11.46 16.50
N GLU A 648 19.96 -11.63 17.24
CA GLU A 648 20.13 -12.75 18.17
C GLU A 648 18.97 -12.79 19.19
N VAL A 649 18.32 -13.95 19.31
CA VAL A 649 17.13 -14.12 20.14
C VAL A 649 17.51 -14.24 21.62
N THR A 650 17.56 -13.09 22.30
CA THR A 650 17.69 -13.06 23.77
C THR A 650 16.35 -13.40 24.46
N MET A 651 16.40 -13.81 25.73
CA MET A 651 15.18 -14.08 26.51
C MET A 651 14.24 -12.85 26.60
N ASN A 652 14.80 -11.65 26.71
CA ASN A 652 14.02 -10.41 26.74
C ASN A 652 13.33 -10.15 25.39
N LEU A 653 14.06 -10.32 24.28
CA LEU A 653 13.49 -10.17 22.95
C LEU A 653 12.39 -11.21 22.71
N LYS A 654 12.62 -12.47 23.06
CA LYS A 654 11.61 -13.55 22.98
C LYS A 654 10.33 -13.20 23.74
N SER A 655 10.45 -12.67 24.97
CA SER A 655 9.29 -12.19 25.74
C SER A 655 8.59 -11.03 25.03
N GLY A 656 9.33 -10.07 24.47
CA GLY A 656 8.79 -8.96 23.71
C GLY A 656 8.05 -9.40 22.44
N LEU A 657 8.55 -10.42 21.73
CA LEU A 657 7.89 -11.00 20.56
C LEU A 657 6.57 -11.68 20.95
N ARG A 658 6.56 -12.45 22.05
CA ARG A 658 5.34 -13.09 22.60
C ARG A 658 4.28 -12.05 22.96
N GLU A 659 4.68 -11.00 23.68
CA GLU A 659 3.78 -9.91 24.04
C GLU A 659 3.25 -9.18 22.80
N ALA A 660 4.09 -8.94 21.79
CA ALA A 660 3.67 -8.31 20.55
C ALA A 660 2.67 -9.14 19.77
N MET A 661 2.90 -10.45 19.65
CA MET A 661 1.95 -11.36 18.99
C MET A 661 0.61 -11.43 19.73
N TYR A 662 0.65 -11.52 21.06
CA TYR A 662 -0.57 -11.49 21.88
C TYR A 662 -1.28 -10.13 21.81
N GLY A 663 -0.53 -9.04 21.67
CA GLY A 663 -1.07 -7.70 21.50
C GLY A 663 -1.83 -7.49 20.18
N LEU A 664 -1.64 -8.37 19.19
CA LEU A 664 -2.43 -8.41 17.96
C LEU A 664 -3.69 -9.30 18.07
N PHE A 665 -3.96 -9.87 19.24
CA PHE A 665 -5.13 -10.70 19.52
C PHE A 665 -6.09 -9.99 20.50
N ASP A 666 -7.37 -9.94 20.15
CA ASP A 666 -8.44 -9.44 21.02
C ASP A 666 -9.34 -10.59 21.49
N ALA A 667 -8.96 -11.20 22.60
CA ALA A 667 -9.76 -12.23 23.29
C ALA A 667 -11.22 -11.79 23.52
N ASN A 668 -11.45 -10.52 23.86
CA ASN A 668 -12.80 -10.00 24.15
C ASN A 668 -13.71 -10.02 22.91
N ALA A 669 -13.13 -10.02 21.71
CA ALA A 669 -13.91 -10.15 20.48
C ALA A 669 -14.57 -11.52 20.37
N ILE A 670 -13.93 -12.58 20.88
CA ILE A 670 -14.46 -13.95 20.89
C ILE A 670 -15.66 -14.04 21.83
N ASP A 671 -15.52 -13.50 23.05
CA ASP A 671 -16.59 -13.54 24.05
C ASP A 671 -17.86 -12.79 23.59
N LYS A 672 -17.67 -11.76 22.75
CA LYS A 672 -18.74 -10.98 22.15
C LYS A 672 -19.29 -11.57 20.85
N PHE A 673 -18.68 -12.64 20.34
CA PHE A 673 -19.25 -13.44 19.28
C PHE A 673 -20.35 -14.34 19.87
N SER A 674 -21.53 -13.78 20.16
CA SER A 674 -22.69 -14.56 20.59
C SER A 674 -23.84 -14.39 19.61
N ARG A 675 -24.38 -15.51 19.12
CA ARG A 675 -25.72 -15.55 18.56
C ARG A 675 -26.73 -15.56 19.71
N ASP A 676 -27.90 -14.97 19.47
CA ASP A 676 -29.05 -14.79 20.36
C ASP A 676 -29.22 -15.83 21.48
N GLU A 677 -29.71 -15.33 22.63
CA GLU A 677 -29.96 -15.99 23.92
C GLU A 677 -30.83 -17.28 23.89
N ASP A 678 -31.22 -17.75 22.70
CA ASP A 678 -32.18 -18.82 22.47
C ASP A 678 -31.58 -20.23 22.42
N SER A 679 -30.25 -20.39 22.37
CA SER A 679 -29.60 -21.71 22.41
C SER A 679 -29.46 -22.26 23.85
N LYS A 680 -30.58 -22.66 24.46
CA LYS A 680 -30.55 -23.32 25.78
C LYS A 680 -30.18 -24.81 25.65
N GLY A 681 -29.01 -25.23 26.13
CA GLY A 681 -28.65 -26.66 26.28
C GLY A 681 -27.18 -27.01 26.08
N LYS A 682 -26.86 -28.32 26.00
CA LYS A 682 -25.49 -28.86 25.79
C LYS A 682 -24.82 -28.38 24.49
N GLU A 683 -25.60 -27.93 23.50
CA GLU A 683 -25.07 -27.36 22.26
C GLU A 683 -24.35 -26.02 22.49
N ALA A 684 -24.75 -25.24 23.50
CA ALA A 684 -24.10 -23.96 23.83
C ALA A 684 -22.67 -24.15 24.38
N GLU A 685 -22.43 -25.18 25.20
CA GLU A 685 -21.09 -25.48 25.73
C GLU A 685 -20.10 -25.91 24.62
N ASN A 686 -20.60 -26.68 23.65
CA ASN A 686 -19.82 -27.05 22.47
C ASN A 686 -19.54 -25.85 21.56
N LEU A 687 -20.52 -24.95 21.40
CA LEU A 687 -20.34 -23.75 20.58
C LEU A 687 -19.26 -22.83 21.15
N GLU A 688 -19.26 -22.58 22.45
CA GLU A 688 -18.25 -21.71 23.08
C GLU A 688 -16.82 -22.27 22.94
N THR A 689 -16.68 -23.59 23.12
CA THR A 689 -15.40 -24.28 22.87
C THR A 689 -14.97 -24.15 21.41
N LYS A 690 -15.90 -24.31 20.46
CA LYS A 690 -15.65 -24.16 19.01
C LYS A 690 -15.20 -22.74 18.65
N LYS A 691 -15.84 -21.70 19.22
CA LYS A 691 -15.48 -20.29 18.97
C LYS A 691 -14.02 -20.02 19.31
N TRP A 692 -13.63 -20.37 20.53
CA TRP A 692 -12.26 -20.18 20.99
C TRP A 692 -11.27 -21.00 20.18
N LEU A 693 -11.55 -22.29 19.94
CA LEU A 693 -10.68 -23.16 19.15
C LEU A 693 -10.46 -22.60 17.73
N TYR A 694 -11.52 -22.21 17.04
CA TYR A 694 -11.43 -21.73 15.66
C TYR A 694 -10.82 -20.34 15.56
N SER A 695 -11.08 -19.44 16.51
CA SER A 695 -10.44 -18.13 16.56
C SER A 695 -8.93 -18.26 16.81
N LEU A 696 -8.52 -19.09 17.78
CA LEU A 696 -7.11 -19.32 18.08
C LEU A 696 -6.37 -19.97 16.90
N ASN A 697 -7.00 -20.93 16.21
CA ASN A 697 -6.43 -21.52 15.00
C ASN A 697 -6.24 -20.48 13.88
N SER A 698 -7.25 -19.63 13.66
CA SER A 698 -7.17 -18.52 12.68
C SER A 698 -6.08 -17.52 13.03
N LEU A 699 -5.97 -17.13 14.31
CA LEU A 699 -4.91 -16.27 14.83
C LEU A 699 -3.53 -16.88 14.58
N MET A 700 -3.32 -18.13 15.00
CA MET A 700 -2.02 -18.81 14.86
C MET A 700 -1.61 -18.92 13.40
N HIS A 701 -2.54 -19.31 12.51
CA HIS A 701 -2.28 -19.39 11.08
C HIS A 701 -1.93 -18.02 10.49
N THR A 702 -2.69 -16.98 10.84
CA THR A 702 -2.44 -15.61 10.36
C THR A 702 -1.09 -15.09 10.84
N LEU A 703 -0.77 -15.22 12.13
CA LEU A 703 0.50 -14.76 12.69
C LEU A 703 1.71 -15.55 12.18
N LYS A 704 1.59 -16.87 12.01
CA LYS A 704 2.63 -17.71 11.40
C LYS A 704 2.89 -17.30 9.94
N THR A 705 1.84 -16.91 9.22
CA THR A 705 1.96 -16.47 7.82
C THR A 705 2.52 -15.05 7.72
N ALA A 706 2.06 -14.13 8.58
CA ALA A 706 2.50 -12.73 8.59
C ALA A 706 3.93 -12.56 9.10
N TYR A 707 4.29 -13.26 10.18
CA TYR A 707 5.55 -13.09 10.91
C TYR A 707 6.21 -14.45 11.19
N PRO A 708 6.60 -15.22 10.15
CA PRO A 708 7.07 -16.59 10.31
C PRO A 708 8.30 -16.71 11.21
N ARG A 709 9.25 -15.75 11.12
CA ARG A 709 10.50 -15.80 11.91
C ARG A 709 10.24 -15.44 13.36
N SER A 710 9.46 -14.39 13.59
CA SER A 710 9.04 -13.94 14.91
C SER A 710 8.23 -15.02 15.61
N TYR A 711 7.36 -15.73 14.86
CA TYR A 711 6.50 -16.79 15.39
C TYR A 711 7.32 -17.96 15.89
N ALA A 712 8.30 -18.39 15.09
CA ALA A 712 9.25 -19.43 15.46
C ALA A 712 10.12 -18.99 16.65
N ALA A 713 10.71 -17.79 16.60
CA ALA A 713 11.57 -17.28 17.67
C ALA A 713 10.85 -17.09 19.01
N ALA A 714 9.55 -16.77 18.96
CA ALA A 714 8.72 -16.58 20.14
C ALA A 714 8.33 -17.91 20.81
N ASP A 715 8.42 -19.07 20.15
CA ASP A 715 7.68 -20.28 20.56
C ASP A 715 6.23 -19.91 20.91
N PHE A 716 5.57 -19.19 20.00
CA PHE A 716 4.32 -18.51 20.33
C PHE A 716 3.18 -19.49 20.62
N ARG A 717 3.19 -20.66 19.97
CA ARG A 717 2.19 -21.72 20.22
C ARG A 717 2.24 -22.17 21.68
N GLU A 718 3.42 -22.52 22.17
CA GLU A 718 3.65 -22.96 23.55
C GLU A 718 3.29 -21.87 24.55
N PHE A 719 3.66 -20.63 24.26
CA PHE A 719 3.29 -19.47 25.08
C PHE A 719 1.78 -19.26 25.14
N LEU A 720 1.07 -19.38 24.01
CA LEU A 720 -0.38 -19.21 23.95
C LEU A 720 -1.08 -20.32 24.75
N LEU A 721 -0.62 -21.56 24.65
CA LEU A 721 -1.14 -22.68 25.44
C LEU A 721 -0.93 -22.49 26.94
N ASP A 722 0.24 -22.00 27.34
CA ASP A 722 0.54 -21.65 28.73
C ASP A 722 -0.39 -20.54 29.24
N LYS A 723 -0.59 -19.48 28.44
CA LYS A 723 -1.49 -18.37 28.80
C LYS A 723 -2.96 -18.77 28.91
N LEU A 724 -3.41 -19.74 28.12
CA LEU A 724 -4.76 -20.28 28.23
C LEU A 724 -4.93 -21.18 29.47
N ASN A 725 -3.85 -21.84 29.91
CA ASN A 725 -3.85 -22.68 31.10
C ASN A 725 -3.65 -21.91 32.41
N ALA A 726 -3.00 -20.75 32.36
CA ALA A 726 -2.91 -19.87 33.51
C ALA A 726 -4.30 -19.29 33.85
N PRO A 727 -4.71 -19.23 35.13
CA PRO A 727 -5.81 -18.37 35.52
C PRO A 727 -5.38 -16.96 35.13
N ILE A 728 -6.02 -16.40 34.09
CA ILE A 728 -5.76 -15.02 33.68
C ILE A 728 -6.20 -14.16 34.87
N GLU A 729 -5.26 -13.71 35.71
CA GLU A 729 -5.53 -12.60 36.62
C GLU A 729 -5.96 -11.44 35.72
N VAL A 730 -7.27 -11.21 35.68
CA VAL A 730 -7.81 -9.97 35.14
C VAL A 730 -7.19 -8.89 36.02
N VAL A 731 -6.22 -8.16 35.48
CA VAL A 731 -5.73 -6.93 36.11
C VAL A 731 -6.90 -5.94 36.02
N MET A 732 -7.81 -6.07 36.99
CA MET A 732 -8.89 -5.14 37.25
C MET A 732 -8.20 -3.86 37.72
N GLY A 733 -8.01 -2.92 36.78
CA GLY A 733 -7.70 -1.54 37.12
C GLY A 733 -8.70 -1.07 38.16
N GLY A 734 -8.18 -0.65 39.32
CA GLY A 734 -8.96 -0.47 40.52
C GLY A 734 -10.07 0.57 40.40
N SER A 735 -11.25 0.18 40.87
CA SER A 735 -11.96 0.87 41.94
C SER A 735 -13.00 -0.09 42.50
N GLU A 736 -12.99 -0.24 43.81
CA GLU A 736 -13.82 -1.13 44.62
C GLU A 736 -15.28 -1.21 44.14
N TYR A 737 -15.70 -2.44 43.81
CA TYR A 737 -17.11 -2.83 43.86
C TYR A 737 -17.18 -4.21 44.48
N GLU A 738 -17.78 -4.29 45.67
CA GLU A 738 -18.19 -5.55 46.30
C GLU A 738 -19.08 -6.33 45.32
N LYS A 739 -18.67 -7.55 44.96
CA LYS A 739 -19.51 -8.48 44.21
C LYS A 739 -19.87 -9.70 45.05
N SER A 740 -21.17 -9.96 45.02
CA SER A 740 -21.88 -11.09 45.61
C SER A 740 -21.41 -12.45 45.07
N ASP A 741 -21.61 -13.51 45.86
CA ASP A 741 -21.25 -14.93 45.67
C ASP A 741 -21.64 -15.63 44.34
N LYS A 742 -22.17 -14.93 43.33
CA LYS A 742 -22.49 -15.49 42.00
C LYS A 742 -21.33 -15.52 41.01
N GLU A 743 -20.19 -14.88 41.31
CA GLU A 743 -19.03 -14.87 40.38
C GLU A 743 -18.15 -16.13 40.46
N LYS A 744 -18.14 -16.85 41.59
CA LYS A 744 -17.30 -18.05 41.75
C LYS A 744 -17.69 -19.20 40.81
N ASP A 745 -18.97 -19.32 40.46
CA ASP A 745 -19.44 -20.37 39.53
C ASP A 745 -19.11 -20.04 38.06
N VAL A 746 -18.94 -18.76 37.72
CA VAL A 746 -18.54 -18.32 36.37
C VAL A 746 -17.06 -18.62 36.14
N GLU A 747 -16.20 -18.33 37.13
CA GLU A 747 -14.76 -18.60 37.04
C GLU A 747 -14.43 -20.10 36.89
N LEU A 748 -15.13 -20.98 37.63
CA LEU A 748 -14.91 -22.43 37.54
C LEU A 748 -15.29 -23.01 36.18
N ASN A 749 -16.40 -22.54 35.59
CA ASN A 749 -16.82 -22.97 34.26
C ASN A 749 -15.87 -22.50 33.16
N GLU A 750 -15.37 -21.26 33.23
CA GLU A 750 -14.36 -20.76 32.28
C GLU A 750 -13.04 -21.51 32.36
N LEU A 751 -12.55 -21.80 33.57
CA LEU A 751 -11.33 -22.59 33.78
C LEU A 751 -11.46 -24.00 33.19
N SER A 752 -12.62 -24.63 33.34
CA SER A 752 -12.88 -25.95 32.74
C SER A 752 -12.88 -25.92 31.21
N LYS A 753 -13.46 -24.88 30.60
CA LYS A 753 -13.47 -24.66 29.14
C LYS A 753 -12.06 -24.41 28.60
N LYS A 754 -11.28 -23.56 29.26
CA LYS A 754 -9.88 -23.26 28.90
C LYS A 754 -8.98 -24.51 28.94
N LYS A 755 -9.11 -25.32 29.99
CA LYS A 755 -8.40 -26.61 30.11
C LYS A 755 -8.77 -27.58 28.98
N LYS A 756 -10.07 -27.65 28.61
CA LYS A 756 -10.53 -28.44 27.46
C LYS A 756 -9.93 -27.94 26.14
N ILE A 757 -9.92 -26.63 25.90
CA ILE A 757 -9.32 -26.02 24.69
C ILE A 757 -7.82 -26.30 24.61
N SER A 758 -7.09 -26.12 25.71
CA SER A 758 -5.65 -26.41 25.76
C SER A 758 -5.37 -27.88 25.40
N SER A 759 -6.14 -28.82 25.94
CA SER A 759 -5.99 -30.25 25.61
C SER A 759 -6.31 -30.60 24.15
N LEU A 760 -7.12 -29.80 23.46
CA LEU A 760 -7.36 -29.97 22.02
C LEU A 760 -6.20 -29.44 21.19
N LEU A 761 -5.54 -28.37 21.64
CA LEU A 761 -4.45 -27.74 20.92
C LEU A 761 -3.08 -28.37 21.22
N ASP A 762 -2.92 -29.02 22.37
CA ASP A 762 -1.71 -29.73 22.79
C ASP A 762 -1.68 -31.17 22.23
N PRO A 763 -0.78 -31.47 21.28
CA PRO A 763 -0.68 -32.79 20.65
C PRO A 763 -0.26 -33.89 21.62
N SER A 764 0.33 -33.53 22.77
CA SER A 764 0.71 -34.49 23.81
C SER A 764 -0.48 -34.99 24.62
N GLU A 765 -1.59 -34.26 24.60
CA GLU A 765 -2.86 -34.61 25.24
C GLU A 765 -3.80 -35.39 24.30
N TRP A 766 -3.45 -35.52 23.02
CA TRP A 766 -4.25 -36.26 22.05
C TRP A 766 -4.30 -37.76 22.36
N LYS A 767 -5.50 -38.33 22.33
CA LYS A 767 -5.73 -39.73 22.71
C LYS A 767 -5.68 -40.65 21.49
N LEU A 768 -5.16 -41.87 21.69
CA LEU A 768 -5.33 -42.94 20.69
C LEU A 768 -6.83 -43.19 20.46
N GLY A 769 -7.22 -43.29 19.19
CA GLY A 769 -8.61 -43.40 18.74
C GLY A 769 -9.33 -42.06 18.56
N GLN A 770 -8.69 -40.92 18.89
CA GLN A 770 -9.29 -39.60 18.69
C GLN A 770 -9.41 -39.30 17.19
N MET A 771 -10.61 -38.92 16.76
CA MET A 771 -10.87 -38.47 15.40
C MET A 771 -10.09 -37.17 15.13
N VAL A 772 -9.50 -37.06 13.95
CA VAL A 772 -8.75 -35.92 13.48
C VAL A 772 -9.06 -35.64 12.02
N ARG A 773 -8.96 -34.38 11.61
CA ARG A 773 -8.86 -33.95 10.22
C ARG A 773 -7.40 -33.65 9.89
N VAL A 774 -6.94 -34.00 8.70
CA VAL A 774 -5.60 -33.70 8.19
C VAL A 774 -5.66 -32.67 7.06
N GLU A 775 -4.70 -31.75 7.00
CA GLU A 775 -4.65 -30.71 5.95
C GLU A 775 -4.30 -31.29 4.57
N ARG A 776 -3.53 -32.39 4.52
CA ARG A 776 -3.18 -33.10 3.27
C ARG A 776 -3.95 -34.42 3.20
N PRO A 777 -5.07 -34.51 2.44
CA PRO A 777 -5.88 -35.72 2.40
C PRO A 777 -5.07 -36.94 1.95
N TYR A 778 -5.23 -38.05 2.65
CA TYR A 778 -4.64 -39.32 2.25
C TYR A 778 -5.27 -39.78 0.93
N LEU A 779 -4.41 -40.11 -0.05
CA LEU A 779 -4.80 -40.45 -1.43
C LEU A 779 -5.75 -39.41 -2.07
N GLU A 780 -5.60 -38.13 -1.73
CA GLU A 780 -6.43 -37.01 -2.25
C GLU A 780 -7.93 -37.10 -1.90
N HIS A 781 -8.36 -38.06 -1.07
CA HIS A 781 -9.78 -38.35 -0.85
C HIS A 781 -10.18 -38.47 0.62
N TYR A 782 -9.23 -38.67 1.53
CA TYR A 782 -9.52 -38.92 2.94
C TYR A 782 -8.86 -37.86 3.81
N ASP A 783 -9.63 -36.84 4.19
CA ASP A 783 -9.18 -35.77 5.07
C ASP A 783 -9.40 -36.10 6.55
N THR A 784 -10.05 -37.23 6.88
CA THR A 784 -10.47 -37.59 8.23
C THR A 784 -10.00 -38.98 8.63
N GLY A 785 -9.44 -39.09 9.83
CA GLY A 785 -8.93 -40.35 10.37
C GLY A 785 -8.89 -40.37 11.89
N VAL A 786 -8.31 -41.40 12.47
CA VAL A 786 -8.11 -41.55 13.92
C VAL A 786 -6.63 -41.55 14.26
N ILE A 787 -6.26 -40.90 15.36
CA ILE A 787 -4.91 -40.99 15.91
C ILE A 787 -4.66 -42.44 16.34
N CYS A 788 -3.71 -43.10 15.69
CA CYS A 788 -3.41 -44.53 15.92
C CYS A 788 -1.97 -44.75 16.40
N GLY A 789 -1.19 -43.68 16.55
CA GLY A 789 0.15 -43.71 17.14
C GLY A 789 0.35 -42.54 18.10
N ARG A 790 1.25 -42.72 19.06
CA ARG A 790 1.67 -41.62 19.95
C ARG A 790 2.41 -40.55 19.16
N LEU A 791 2.33 -39.30 19.63
CA LEU A 791 3.14 -38.19 19.14
C LEU A 791 4.62 -38.58 19.11
N ASN A 792 5.24 -38.53 17.94
CA ASN A 792 6.70 -38.58 17.84
C ASN A 792 7.25 -37.19 18.18
N LYS A 793 7.88 -37.07 19.36
CA LYS A 793 8.41 -35.80 19.86
C LYS A 793 9.58 -35.25 19.05
N GLU A 794 10.37 -36.12 18.41
CA GLU A 794 11.54 -35.71 17.63
C GLU A 794 11.13 -35.13 16.28
N SER A 795 10.19 -35.79 15.58
CA SER A 795 9.72 -35.34 14.27
C SER A 795 8.51 -34.42 14.33
N GLN A 796 7.91 -34.23 15.51
CA GLN A 796 6.62 -33.53 15.68
C GLN A 796 5.55 -34.07 14.73
N THR A 797 5.46 -35.41 14.63
CA THR A 797 4.47 -36.08 13.77
C THR A 797 3.55 -37.01 14.55
N VAL A 798 2.31 -37.16 14.10
CA VAL A 798 1.36 -38.14 14.59
C VAL A 798 0.96 -39.11 13.47
N LYS A 799 0.74 -40.38 13.81
CA LYS A 799 0.19 -41.35 12.87
C LYS A 799 -1.33 -41.26 12.86
N VAL A 800 -1.89 -41.00 11.68
CA VAL A 800 -3.32 -40.94 11.44
C VAL A 800 -3.73 -42.14 10.61
N GLN A 801 -4.76 -42.86 11.07
CA GLN A 801 -5.37 -43.99 10.39
C GLN A 801 -6.69 -43.58 9.78
N PHE A 802 -6.78 -43.64 8.46
CA PHE A 802 -7.97 -43.26 7.71
C PHE A 802 -8.96 -44.40 7.71
N ILE A 803 -10.21 -44.09 8.01
CA ILE A 803 -11.31 -45.05 8.09
C ILE A 803 -12.42 -44.63 7.12
N ASN A 804 -12.93 -45.59 6.36
CA ASN A 804 -14.11 -45.39 5.51
C ASN A 804 -15.32 -45.88 6.29
N GLU A 805 -16.18 -44.96 6.69
CA GLU A 805 -17.43 -45.29 7.34
C GLU A 805 -18.43 -45.78 6.28
N LYS A 806 -18.68 -47.09 6.25
CA LYS A 806 -19.80 -47.64 5.48
C LYS A 806 -20.97 -47.88 6.41
N ASP A 807 -21.98 -47.04 6.28
CA ASP A 807 -23.22 -47.20 7.01
C ASP A 807 -23.98 -48.44 6.49
N LYS A 808 -24.16 -49.44 7.35
CA LYS A 808 -24.91 -50.68 7.05
C LYS A 808 -25.92 -50.96 8.18
N GLY A 809 -26.84 -50.03 8.39
CA GLY A 809 -27.94 -50.20 9.34
C GLY A 809 -27.49 -49.99 10.79
N SER A 810 -27.78 -50.95 11.69
CA SER A 810 -27.57 -50.76 13.14
C SER A 810 -26.11 -50.87 13.62
N TYR A 811 -25.13 -51.02 12.71
CA TYR A 811 -23.72 -51.13 13.06
C TYR A 811 -22.83 -50.36 12.08
N GLN A 812 -21.99 -49.48 12.60
CA GLN A 812 -20.93 -48.79 11.85
C GLN A 812 -19.77 -49.77 11.62
N ILE A 813 -19.46 -50.07 10.35
CA ILE A 813 -18.27 -50.84 9.98
C ILE A 813 -17.21 -49.86 9.45
N TYR A 814 -16.13 -49.69 10.20
CA TYR A 814 -14.99 -48.89 9.79
C TYR A 814 -13.99 -49.75 9.01
N ASN A 815 -13.84 -49.47 7.72
CA ASN A 815 -12.77 -50.09 6.92
C ASN A 815 -11.53 -49.22 6.99
N ILE A 816 -10.41 -49.79 7.46
CA ILE A 816 -9.12 -49.10 7.44
C ILE A 816 -8.68 -48.94 5.98
N ILE A 817 -8.49 -47.70 5.56
CA ILE A 817 -8.12 -47.35 4.18
C ILE A 817 -6.60 -47.23 4.04
N GLY A 818 -5.96 -46.73 5.09
CA GLY A 818 -4.53 -46.52 5.12
C GLY A 818 -4.08 -45.78 6.37
N MET A 819 -2.77 -45.58 6.46
CA MET A 819 -2.14 -44.89 7.58
C MET A 819 -0.99 -44.04 7.05
N GLU A 820 -0.88 -42.81 7.52
CA GLU A 820 0.21 -41.91 7.17
C GLU A 820 0.64 -41.09 8.40
N SER A 821 1.88 -40.62 8.39
CA SER A 821 2.42 -39.77 9.46
C SER A 821 2.32 -38.32 9.01
N TYR A 822 1.62 -37.52 9.81
CA TYR A 822 1.43 -36.09 9.53
C TYR A 822 2.24 -35.26 10.51
N PRO A 823 2.86 -34.16 10.04
CA PRO A 823 3.25 -33.08 10.92
C PRO A 823 2.06 -32.68 11.79
N VAL A 824 2.29 -32.50 13.08
CA VAL A 824 1.26 -32.16 14.05
C VAL A 824 0.48 -30.92 13.68
N ASP A 825 1.12 -29.93 13.05
CA ASP A 825 0.48 -28.70 12.59
C ASP A 825 -0.41 -28.90 11.37
N GLU A 826 -0.38 -30.08 10.74
CA GLU A 826 -1.30 -30.49 9.68
C GLU A 826 -2.46 -31.35 10.21
N VAL A 827 -2.58 -31.55 11.53
CA VAL A 827 -3.61 -32.41 12.13
C VAL A 827 -4.47 -31.61 13.11
N THR A 828 -5.78 -31.63 12.91
CA THR A 828 -6.76 -30.96 13.76
C THR A 828 -7.66 -32.00 14.43
N PRO A 829 -7.69 -32.13 15.77
CA PRO A 829 -8.62 -33.02 16.43
C PRO A 829 -10.07 -32.61 16.22
N LEU A 830 -10.91 -33.60 15.92
CA LEU A 830 -12.36 -33.47 15.86
C LEU A 830 -12.95 -33.75 17.25
N LEU A 831 -13.91 -32.92 17.63
CA LEU A 831 -14.57 -32.94 18.94
C LEU A 831 -15.71 -33.96 19.04
#